data_AF-A0A494G910-F1
#
_entry.id   AF-A0A494G910-F1
#
_cell.length_a   1.000
_cell.length_b   1.000
_cell.length_c   1.000
_cell.angle_alpha   90.00
_cell.angle_beta   90.00
_cell.angle_gamma   90.00
#
_symmetry.space_group_name_H-M   'P 1'
#
loop_
_entity.id
_entity.type
_entity.pdbx_description
1 polymer ?
#
loop_
_entity_poly.entity_id
_entity_poly.type
_entity_poly.pdbx_seq_one_letter_code
_entity_poly.pdbx_strand_id
1 'polypeptide(L)'
;MALQVEEGFVLCCLLCFLRYPDLRFPGLIRRRPDPIRVLPCETDRRQCYTVKISKRFLNFLGSEPSKTKEKHLLPNPEFSSVLSGIKNETNPDPGTLDKLSQYIGYKNFADFSRTFVKREEEANKTTVKISVDHDEESLTEKLSKIIINITNEQHFKIPEFIKKNGLGIMEMALLLVFVTGGVVFPNTKSNSQSTESSFTLPFIGKSHQDKKYMYWNGERYIVTDSSYISPSYKVIAANENELGHFRKITRKDTMTVENSLGKVWCSKWNNEVDFFTMDAQYEPVKIAFLSDVHFQDLYGSFSDNDFKGIINPKTGKPTILRTMDAQLHSTRIFNENYFAFLKALDDIAQKGIKIVAMPGDFSDDGQAYNLRGLHKILDKYHDQYGIEFYMTTGNHDPVGPFRQDSGKDDFLGQDGFPLGIYSKENIEPNRKIITKDIAESGYLEILDELKDFGFYPKKENVFWSTPFTEYSYQDYSYKKAWQNADYSRRMYNVSEGFPVPDLSYVVEPVKGIWLMAIDGNTYIPKNTSGSPENPENYKEASVGYNNVLTHKKHLIEWVKRTMAEAKKNDKTVIAFTHYPMVDFNDGATPELKSLLGEKKWQMERVPEEEVAKAFAETGLQIHFAGHMHINDTGIRNFNGRMLVNIQVPSLAAYIPAYKILIIHSWDKMEVRTEVLDDVPRFNELFPLYEKE
;
A
#
# COMPACT_ATOMS: atom_id res chain seq x y z
N MET A 1 -43.11 16.94 -42.00
CA MET A 1 -42.75 16.98 -40.56
C MET A 1 -42.69 15.61 -39.87
N ALA A 2 -42.94 14.47 -40.56
CA ALA A 2 -42.83 13.13 -39.98
C ALA A 2 -41.63 12.30 -40.53
N LEU A 3 -40.75 12.91 -41.34
CA LEU A 3 -39.64 12.24 -42.04
C LEU A 3 -38.25 12.55 -41.47
N GLN A 4 -38.14 13.37 -40.44
CA GLN A 4 -36.87 13.67 -39.73
C GLN A 4 -36.68 12.85 -38.44
N VAL A 5 -37.64 11.98 -38.10
CA VAL A 5 -37.59 11.16 -36.87
C VAL A 5 -36.97 9.77 -37.13
N GLU A 6 -37.02 9.27 -38.37
CA GLU A 6 -36.50 7.93 -38.71
C GLU A 6 -34.99 7.89 -38.95
N GLU A 7 -34.37 8.94 -39.52
CA GLU A 7 -32.92 8.96 -39.80
C GLU A 7 -32.07 8.88 -38.51
N GLY A 8 -32.51 9.54 -37.43
CA GLY A 8 -31.86 9.46 -36.12
C GLY A 8 -31.96 8.08 -35.47
N PHE A 9 -33.06 7.35 -35.71
CA PHE A 9 -33.27 6.00 -35.16
C PHE A 9 -32.46 4.96 -35.95
N VAL A 10 -32.46 5.05 -37.27
CA VAL A 10 -31.69 4.15 -38.15
C VAL A 10 -30.19 4.29 -37.93
N LEU A 11 -29.65 5.51 -37.78
CA LEU A 11 -28.23 5.72 -37.53
C LEU A 11 -27.81 5.21 -36.14
N CYS A 12 -28.67 5.34 -35.12
CA CYS A 12 -28.44 4.78 -33.80
C CYS A 12 -28.42 3.25 -33.81
N CYS A 13 -29.32 2.61 -34.56
CA CYS A 13 -29.33 1.16 -34.74
C CYS A 13 -28.10 0.67 -35.54
N LEU A 14 -27.65 1.39 -36.56
CA LEU A 14 -26.47 1.03 -37.36
C LEU A 14 -25.17 1.09 -36.54
N LEU A 15 -25.05 2.10 -35.66
CA LEU A 15 -23.93 2.23 -34.72
C LEU A 15 -23.93 1.19 -33.60
N CYS A 16 -25.09 0.62 -33.25
CA CYS A 16 -25.16 -0.59 -32.42
C CYS A 16 -24.72 -1.84 -33.19
N PHE A 17 -25.16 -2.00 -34.44
CA PHE A 17 -24.86 -3.18 -35.28
C PHE A 17 -23.36 -3.32 -35.59
N LEU A 18 -22.65 -2.20 -35.78
CA LEU A 18 -21.19 -2.17 -36.00
C LEU A 18 -20.35 -2.31 -34.73
N ARG A 19 -20.98 -2.41 -33.54
CA ARG A 19 -20.28 -2.65 -32.25
C ARG A 19 -20.58 -3.99 -31.59
N TYR A 20 -21.62 -4.71 -32.02
CA TYR A 20 -21.94 -6.06 -31.56
C TYR A 20 -22.58 -6.88 -32.70
N PRO A 21 -21.91 -7.89 -33.27
CA PRO A 21 -22.42 -8.63 -34.43
C PRO A 21 -23.61 -9.57 -34.13
N ASP A 22 -23.91 -9.86 -32.86
CA ASP A 22 -24.86 -10.92 -32.44
C ASP A 22 -26.24 -10.43 -31.95
N LEU A 23 -26.73 -9.30 -32.49
CA LEU A 23 -28.09 -8.79 -32.20
C LEU A 23 -29.04 -8.97 -33.40
N ARG A 24 -29.94 -9.95 -33.34
CA ARG A 24 -31.08 -10.08 -34.27
C ARG A 24 -32.41 -9.85 -33.54
N PHE A 25 -33.20 -8.90 -34.02
CA PHE A 25 -34.62 -8.75 -33.67
C PHE A 25 -35.51 -9.56 -34.63
N PRO A 26 -36.53 -10.28 -34.15
CA PRO A 26 -37.50 -10.98 -35.01
C PRO A 26 -38.78 -10.15 -35.25
N GLY A 27 -39.32 -10.17 -36.48
CA GLY A 27 -40.76 -9.91 -36.68
C GLY A 27 -41.22 -9.11 -37.91
N LEU A 28 -41.10 -9.66 -39.13
CA LEU A 28 -42.09 -9.48 -40.21
C LEU A 28 -41.95 -10.64 -41.23
N ILE A 29 -43.06 -11.10 -41.80
CA ILE A 29 -43.23 -12.49 -42.29
C ILE A 29 -43.40 -12.57 -43.82
N ARG A 30 -42.90 -13.68 -44.42
CA ARG A 30 -43.19 -14.32 -45.76
C ARG A 30 -41.99 -14.25 -46.73
N ARG A 31 -41.48 -15.32 -47.37
CA ARG A 31 -41.88 -16.76 -47.55
C ARG A 31 -40.64 -17.70 -47.57
N ARG A 32 -40.87 -19.01 -47.37
CA ARG A 32 -39.92 -20.17 -47.33
C ARG A 32 -39.47 -20.66 -48.75
N PRO A 33 -38.47 -21.59 -48.93
CA PRO A 33 -38.06 -22.69 -48.01
C PRO A 33 -36.56 -23.03 -47.79
N ASP A 34 -36.21 -23.31 -46.52
CA ASP A 34 -35.58 -24.52 -45.92
C ASP A 34 -34.83 -25.56 -46.80
N PRO A 35 -33.80 -26.30 -46.29
CA PRO A 35 -33.82 -26.89 -44.92
C PRO A 35 -32.50 -27.12 -44.09
N ILE A 36 -32.70 -27.45 -42.79
CA ILE A 36 -31.83 -28.17 -41.81
C ILE A 36 -30.73 -27.34 -41.10
N ARG A 37 -30.88 -26.93 -39.81
CA ARG A 37 -30.75 -27.64 -38.49
C ARG A 37 -29.26 -27.75 -38.04
N VAL A 38 -28.81 -27.44 -36.79
CA VAL A 38 -29.34 -27.63 -35.41
C VAL A 38 -28.81 -26.55 -34.40
N LEU A 39 -29.58 -26.22 -33.34
CA LEU A 39 -29.28 -25.42 -32.10
C LEU A 39 -29.01 -26.38 -30.89
N PRO A 40 -28.53 -26.02 -29.66
CA PRO A 40 -28.71 -24.78 -28.84
C PRO A 40 -27.42 -24.22 -28.13
N CYS A 41 -27.38 -22.95 -27.66
CA CYS A 41 -27.66 -22.39 -26.30
C CYS A 41 -26.62 -22.81 -25.20
N GLU A 42 -26.20 -22.00 -24.22
CA GLU A 42 -26.94 -21.06 -23.34
C GLU A 42 -26.14 -19.83 -22.83
N THR A 43 -26.86 -18.74 -22.51
CA THR A 43 -26.71 -17.74 -21.40
C THR A 43 -25.34 -17.25 -20.91
N ASP A 44 -25.15 -16.04 -20.35
CA ASP A 44 -25.88 -14.76 -20.23
C ASP A 44 -24.89 -13.83 -19.49
N ARG A 45 -24.49 -12.68 -20.06
CA ARG A 45 -23.80 -11.63 -19.27
C ARG A 45 -24.17 -10.21 -19.66
N ARG A 46 -24.60 -9.47 -18.65
CA ARG A 46 -24.83 -8.03 -18.64
C ARG A 46 -23.50 -7.29 -18.78
N GLN A 47 -23.48 -6.19 -19.53
CA GLN A 47 -22.46 -5.15 -19.42
C GLN A 47 -23.13 -3.79 -19.21
N CYS A 48 -22.46 -2.93 -18.46
CA CYS A 48 -22.80 -1.53 -18.26
C CYS A 48 -21.58 -0.69 -18.68
N TYR A 49 -21.79 0.41 -19.38
CA TYR A 49 -20.71 1.31 -19.79
C TYR A 49 -21.14 2.76 -19.65
N THR A 50 -20.21 3.60 -19.17
CA THR A 50 -20.34 5.06 -19.12
C THR A 50 -19.19 5.65 -19.92
N VAL A 51 -19.46 6.54 -20.89
CA VAL A 51 -18.43 7.12 -21.77
C VAL A 51 -18.68 8.62 -21.98
N LYS A 52 -17.61 9.42 -21.90
CA LYS A 52 -17.59 10.86 -22.18
C LYS A 52 -16.88 11.10 -23.52
N ILE A 53 -17.54 11.75 -24.48
CA ILE A 53 -17.01 11.93 -25.85
C ILE A 53 -16.16 13.22 -25.95
N SER A 54 -15.05 13.14 -26.69
CA SER A 54 -14.13 14.26 -26.97
C SER A 54 -13.88 14.41 -28.47
N LYS A 55 -13.72 15.66 -28.94
CA LYS A 55 -13.82 16.08 -30.35
C LYS A 55 -12.48 16.08 -31.12
N ARG A 56 -11.46 15.35 -30.65
CA ARG A 56 -10.04 15.63 -30.98
C ARG A 56 -9.26 14.57 -31.78
N PHE A 57 -9.95 13.60 -32.40
CA PHE A 57 -9.29 12.47 -33.11
C PHE A 57 -9.19 12.62 -34.65
N LEU A 58 -9.57 13.77 -35.24
CA LEU A 58 -9.76 13.90 -36.70
C LEU A 58 -8.74 14.76 -37.46
N ASN A 59 -7.70 15.29 -36.82
CA ASN A 59 -6.71 16.16 -37.47
C ASN A 59 -5.26 15.91 -36.97
N PHE A 60 -4.68 14.73 -37.20
CA PHE A 60 -3.21 14.57 -37.32
C PHE A 60 -2.78 13.19 -37.87
N LEU A 61 -2.86 13.00 -39.20
CA LEU A 61 -2.13 11.94 -39.89
C LEU A 61 -1.51 12.54 -41.17
N GLY A 62 -0.18 12.47 -41.28
CA GLY A 62 0.54 13.07 -42.40
C GLY A 62 2.06 12.87 -42.35
N SER A 63 2.54 11.93 -43.18
CA SER A 63 3.93 11.70 -43.61
C SER A 63 4.92 11.04 -42.62
N GLU A 64 5.90 10.35 -43.23
CA GLU A 64 6.71 9.25 -42.69
C GLU A 64 8.24 9.63 -42.74
N PRO A 65 9.25 8.73 -42.58
CA PRO A 65 10.34 8.97 -41.63
C PRO A 65 11.71 9.30 -42.27
N SER A 66 12.69 9.65 -41.45
CA SER A 66 14.11 9.65 -41.87
C SER A 66 15.05 9.09 -40.79
N LYS A 67 16.16 8.48 -41.23
CA LYS A 67 17.10 7.70 -40.43
C LYS A 67 18.29 8.55 -39.95
N THR A 68 18.91 8.18 -38.83
CA THR A 68 20.36 8.36 -38.63
C THR A 68 20.92 7.36 -37.61
N LYS A 69 22.26 7.14 -37.64
CA LYS A 69 23.00 6.18 -36.80
C LYS A 69 24.01 6.92 -35.94
N GLU A 70 24.17 6.54 -34.66
CA GLU A 70 25.40 6.70 -33.86
C GLU A 70 25.57 5.42 -33.01
N LYS A 71 26.57 4.58 -33.27
CA LYS A 71 27.97 4.59 -32.75
C LYS A 71 28.07 4.30 -31.24
N HIS A 72 28.27 3.03 -30.91
CA HIS A 72 28.77 2.60 -29.60
C HIS A 72 30.21 3.10 -29.36
N LEU A 73 30.49 3.52 -28.13
CA LEU A 73 31.84 3.68 -27.57
C LEU A 73 32.00 2.70 -26.40
N LEU A 74 33.14 2.00 -26.37
CA LEU A 74 33.53 1.07 -25.31
C LEU A 74 34.33 1.82 -24.21
N PRO A 75 34.42 1.27 -22.98
CA PRO A 75 34.78 2.07 -21.80
C PRO A 75 36.27 2.46 -21.70
N ASN A 76 36.51 3.54 -20.94
CA ASN A 76 37.81 4.17 -20.71
C ASN A 76 38.77 3.27 -19.90
N PRO A 77 40.03 3.04 -20.35
CA PRO A 77 41.01 2.20 -19.66
C PRO A 77 41.41 2.63 -18.23
N GLU A 78 41.11 3.87 -17.80
CA GLU A 78 41.34 4.29 -16.41
C GLU A 78 40.57 3.46 -15.37
N PHE A 79 39.42 2.86 -15.75
CA PHE A 79 38.56 2.08 -14.86
C PHE A 79 39.27 0.86 -14.23
N SER A 80 40.20 0.24 -14.97
CA SER A 80 40.98 -0.92 -14.51
C SER A 80 41.92 -0.60 -13.33
N SER A 81 42.34 0.67 -13.19
CA SER A 81 43.22 1.11 -12.10
C SER A 81 42.52 1.28 -10.75
N VAL A 82 41.20 1.47 -10.75
CA VAL A 82 40.40 1.66 -9.52
C VAL A 82 40.09 0.31 -8.86
N LEU A 83 39.83 -0.72 -9.66
CA LEU A 83 39.50 -2.07 -9.18
C LEU A 83 40.63 -2.79 -8.43
N SER A 84 41.89 -2.34 -8.55
CA SER A 84 43.02 -2.95 -7.86
C SER A 84 43.22 -2.46 -6.41
N GLY A 85 42.59 -1.34 -6.03
CA GLY A 85 42.74 -0.73 -4.71
C GLY A 85 41.78 -1.26 -3.63
N ILE A 86 40.62 -1.80 -4.02
CA ILE A 86 39.56 -2.22 -3.09
C ILE A 86 39.83 -3.65 -2.60
N LYS A 87 40.84 -3.82 -1.74
CA LYS A 87 41.23 -5.15 -1.24
C LYS A 87 41.46 -5.31 0.27
N ASN A 88 41.20 -4.29 1.08
CA ASN A 88 41.12 -4.42 2.54
C ASN A 88 40.08 -3.44 3.12
N GLU A 89 39.45 -3.86 4.21
CA GLU A 89 38.47 -3.07 4.95
C GLU A 89 39.14 -1.89 5.69
N THR A 90 39.10 -0.71 5.06
CA THR A 90 39.32 0.59 5.71
C THR A 90 38.40 1.63 5.06
N ASN A 91 38.06 2.69 5.81
CA ASN A 91 37.24 3.80 5.31
C ASN A 91 37.66 4.23 3.88
N PRO A 92 36.71 4.46 2.96
CA PRO A 92 37.00 4.88 1.60
C PRO A 92 37.83 6.16 1.65
N ASP A 93 38.88 6.20 0.85
CA ASP A 93 39.77 7.36 0.84
C ASP A 93 39.00 8.61 0.38
N PRO A 94 39.38 9.83 0.82
CA PRO A 94 38.71 11.05 0.41
C PRO A 94 38.62 11.25 -1.11
N GLY A 95 39.56 10.70 -1.89
CA GLY A 95 39.53 10.73 -3.35
C GLY A 95 38.44 9.83 -3.96
N THR A 96 38.08 8.73 -3.31
CA THR A 96 36.91 7.91 -3.68
C THR A 96 35.61 8.69 -3.43
N LEU A 97 35.47 9.34 -2.28
CA LEU A 97 34.29 10.17 -1.98
C LEU A 97 34.16 11.37 -2.93
N ASP A 98 35.28 12.00 -3.29
CA ASP A 98 35.30 13.10 -4.27
C ASP A 98 34.92 12.62 -5.68
N LYS A 99 35.39 11.46 -6.13
CA LYS A 99 35.01 10.86 -7.42
C LYS A 99 33.53 10.46 -7.47
N LEU A 100 33.01 9.86 -6.40
CA LEU A 100 31.58 9.55 -6.31
C LEU A 100 30.74 10.82 -6.40
N SER A 101 31.15 11.89 -5.71
CA SER A 101 30.49 13.19 -5.77
C SER A 101 30.53 13.83 -7.16
N GLN A 102 31.61 13.62 -7.92
CA GLN A 102 31.73 14.04 -9.32
C GLN A 102 30.81 13.28 -10.26
N TYR A 103 30.62 11.97 -10.02
CA TYR A 103 29.70 11.15 -10.81
C TYR A 103 28.24 11.66 -10.72
N ILE A 104 27.84 12.15 -9.54
CA ILE A 104 26.51 12.72 -9.28
C ILE A 104 26.44 14.25 -9.48
N GLY A 105 27.43 14.85 -10.16
CA GLY A 105 27.38 16.23 -10.65
C GLY A 105 27.95 17.32 -9.72
N TYR A 106 28.56 16.98 -8.58
CA TYR A 106 29.19 17.93 -7.65
C TYR A 106 30.72 17.95 -7.83
N LYS A 107 31.41 19.04 -7.45
CA LYS A 107 32.86 19.15 -7.70
C LYS A 107 33.70 18.17 -6.88
N ASN A 108 33.25 17.86 -5.66
CA ASN A 108 33.90 16.98 -4.68
C ASN A 108 32.92 16.74 -3.50
N PHE A 109 33.32 15.92 -2.53
CA PHE A 109 32.48 15.57 -1.38
C PHE A 109 32.12 16.78 -0.50
N ALA A 110 33.00 17.78 -0.42
CA ALA A 110 32.71 19.02 0.29
C ALA A 110 31.67 19.90 -0.43
N ASP A 111 31.65 19.90 -1.77
CA ASP A 111 30.68 20.61 -2.61
C ASP A 111 29.29 19.94 -2.52
N PHE A 112 29.24 18.61 -2.60
CA PHE A 112 28.06 17.80 -2.33
C PHE A 112 27.47 18.10 -0.94
N SER A 113 28.28 17.92 0.10
CA SER A 113 27.87 18.09 1.51
C SER A 113 27.37 19.51 1.83
N ARG A 114 27.88 20.54 1.13
CA ARG A 114 27.47 21.94 1.35
C ARG A 114 26.24 22.36 0.55
N THR A 115 26.01 21.73 -0.61
CA THR A 115 24.87 22.07 -1.46
C THR A 115 23.57 21.49 -0.90
N PHE A 116 23.64 20.33 -0.24
CA PHE A 116 22.51 19.70 0.45
C PHE A 116 21.89 20.57 1.56
N VAL A 117 22.64 21.51 2.13
CA VAL A 117 22.21 22.38 3.26
C VAL A 117 21.45 23.62 2.79
N LYS A 118 21.25 23.83 1.47
CA LYS A 118 20.94 25.18 0.93
C LYS A 118 19.78 25.30 -0.07
N ARG A 119 18.84 24.36 -0.14
CA ARG A 119 17.60 24.54 -0.92
C ARG A 119 16.33 24.39 -0.08
N GLU A 120 15.78 25.54 0.31
CA GLU A 120 14.35 25.66 0.58
C GLU A 120 13.65 25.92 -0.78
N GLU A 121 13.09 24.87 -1.40
CA GLU A 121 12.20 25.00 -2.57
C GLU A 121 10.89 24.22 -2.30
N GLU A 122 9.78 24.66 -2.93
CA GLU A 122 8.43 24.13 -2.69
C GLU A 122 8.31 22.64 -3.02
N ALA A 123 7.43 21.92 -2.31
CA ALA A 123 7.26 20.47 -2.42
C ALA A 123 7.03 20.00 -3.87
N ASN A 124 8.00 19.24 -4.39
CA ASN A 124 8.00 18.72 -5.76
C ASN A 124 6.90 17.67 -5.98
N LYS A 125 5.77 18.09 -6.56
CA LYS A 125 4.67 17.18 -6.96
C LYS A 125 5.01 16.41 -8.24
N THR A 126 5.64 15.24 -8.11
CA THR A 126 5.91 14.31 -9.21
C THR A 126 4.62 13.69 -9.75
N THR A 127 3.96 14.37 -10.68
CA THR A 127 2.75 13.85 -11.35
C THR A 127 3.13 12.82 -12.41
N VAL A 128 3.25 11.54 -12.01
CA VAL A 128 3.48 10.42 -12.94
C VAL A 128 2.20 10.14 -13.75
N LYS A 129 2.02 10.85 -14.86
CA LYS A 129 0.94 10.56 -15.81
C LYS A 129 1.29 9.33 -16.64
N ILE A 130 0.90 8.15 -16.16
CA ILE A 130 1.05 6.91 -16.93
C ILE A 130 0.00 6.88 -18.04
N SER A 131 0.44 7.14 -19.27
CA SER A 131 -0.32 6.85 -20.49
C SER A 131 0.39 5.78 -21.28
N VAL A 132 -0.18 4.57 -21.29
CA VAL A 132 0.21 3.54 -22.26
C VAL A 132 -0.25 4.04 -23.64
N ASP A 133 0.72 4.31 -24.51
CA ASP A 133 0.49 4.45 -25.95
C ASP A 133 0.60 3.05 -26.58
N HIS A 134 -0.30 2.77 -27.52
CA HIS A 134 -0.40 1.49 -28.20
C HIS A 134 0.29 1.60 -29.56
N ASP A 135 1.23 0.70 -29.83
CA ASP A 135 1.47 0.24 -31.20
C ASP A 135 0.29 -0.64 -31.66
N GLU A 136 0.18 -0.85 -32.98
CA GLU A 136 -1.11 -1.10 -33.63
C GLU A 136 -1.78 -2.48 -33.38
N GLU A 137 -3.11 -2.48 -33.55
CA GLU A 137 -4.01 -3.64 -33.76
C GLU A 137 -4.22 -4.70 -32.64
N SER A 138 -5.06 -4.36 -31.65
CA SER A 138 -6.32 -5.12 -31.47
C SER A 138 -7.41 -4.27 -30.79
N LEU A 139 -8.67 -4.43 -31.20
CA LEU A 139 -9.80 -3.66 -30.65
C LEU A 139 -10.31 -4.14 -29.27
N THR A 140 -9.63 -5.11 -28.65
CA THR A 140 -10.08 -5.79 -27.42
C THR A 140 -9.41 -5.27 -26.14
N GLU A 141 -8.34 -4.48 -26.23
CA GLU A 141 -7.50 -4.09 -25.07
C GLU A 141 -7.66 -2.63 -24.60
N LYS A 142 -8.69 -1.92 -25.06
CA LYS A 142 -8.78 -0.45 -24.95
C LYS A 142 -9.13 0.14 -23.56
N LEU A 143 -8.87 -0.56 -22.45
CA LEU A 143 -9.26 -0.11 -21.10
C LEU A 143 -8.25 -0.48 -19.98
N SER A 144 -7.21 0.32 -19.80
CA SER A 144 -6.43 0.40 -18.53
C SER A 144 -5.56 1.67 -18.41
N LYS A 145 -6.14 2.88 -18.61
CA LYS A 145 -5.44 4.13 -18.24
C LYS A 145 -5.65 4.44 -16.75
N ILE A 146 -4.92 3.74 -15.88
CA ILE A 146 -4.87 4.07 -14.44
C ILE A 146 -3.91 5.25 -14.25
N ILE A 147 -4.41 6.32 -13.64
CA ILE A 147 -3.62 7.51 -13.30
C ILE A 147 -3.30 7.43 -11.80
N ILE A 148 -2.02 7.23 -11.47
CA ILE A 148 -1.50 7.24 -10.10
C ILE A 148 -0.63 8.49 -9.95
N ASN A 149 -1.09 9.45 -9.15
CA ASN A 149 -0.27 10.60 -8.79
C ASN A 149 0.49 10.29 -7.50
N ILE A 150 1.82 10.41 -7.50
CA ILE A 150 2.65 10.17 -6.31
C ILE A 150 3.17 11.51 -5.81
N THR A 151 2.65 11.95 -4.66
CA THR A 151 3.12 13.17 -3.99
C THR A 151 4.12 12.80 -2.91
N ASN A 152 5.41 13.04 -3.20
CA ASN A 152 6.48 12.98 -2.20
C ASN A 152 6.75 14.40 -1.67
N GLU A 153 6.37 14.67 -0.42
CA GLU A 153 6.82 15.88 0.26
C GLU A 153 8.21 15.63 0.86
N GLN A 154 9.25 16.23 0.27
CA GLN A 154 10.62 16.13 0.75
C GLN A 154 10.88 17.16 1.88
N HIS A 155 10.52 16.81 3.11
CA HIS A 155 10.83 17.62 4.31
C HIS A 155 12.24 17.35 4.85
N PHE A 156 13.27 17.67 4.06
CA PHE A 156 14.66 17.61 4.54
C PHE A 156 15.07 18.92 5.22
N LYS A 157 14.81 19.03 6.53
CA LYS A 157 15.44 20.03 7.41
C LYS A 157 16.36 19.32 8.39
N ILE A 158 17.68 19.54 8.26
CA ILE A 158 18.68 19.03 9.20
C ILE A 158 19.03 20.14 10.22
N PRO A 159 18.68 20.02 11.51
CA PRO A 159 19.19 20.87 12.57
C PRO A 159 20.67 20.58 12.86
N GLU A 160 21.35 21.47 13.59
CA GLU A 160 22.83 21.57 13.70
C GLU A 160 23.60 20.40 14.37
N PHE A 161 23.02 19.20 14.49
CA PHE A 161 23.59 18.06 15.22
C PHE A 161 24.87 17.46 14.58
N ILE A 162 25.08 17.67 13.28
CA ILE A 162 26.24 17.15 12.52
C ILE A 162 27.60 17.71 13.00
N LYS A 163 27.62 18.77 13.83
CA LYS A 163 28.87 19.46 14.20
C LYS A 163 29.71 18.83 15.33
N LYS A 164 29.32 17.71 15.96
CA LYS A 164 30.08 17.21 17.13
C LYS A 164 30.41 15.72 17.25
N ASN A 165 29.64 14.78 16.70
CA ASN A 165 29.91 13.35 16.91
C ASN A 165 30.28 12.67 15.60
N GLY A 166 31.53 12.24 15.47
CA GLY A 166 32.03 11.49 14.32
C GLY A 166 32.04 9.99 14.60
N LEU A 167 30.99 9.29 14.18
CA LEU A 167 30.89 7.82 14.03
C LEU A 167 29.67 7.51 13.13
N GLY A 168 29.72 6.42 12.35
CA GLY A 168 28.54 5.87 11.64
C GLY A 168 28.12 6.47 10.29
N ILE A 169 28.93 7.29 9.60
CA ILE A 169 28.48 8.03 8.39
C ILE A 169 28.38 7.17 7.11
N MET A 170 28.98 5.97 7.06
CA MET A 170 29.31 5.34 5.78
C MET A 170 28.22 4.49 5.12
N GLU A 171 27.13 4.12 5.82
CA GLU A 171 26.01 3.39 5.21
C GLU A 171 24.83 4.30 4.84
N MET A 172 24.61 5.42 5.55
CA MET A 172 23.57 6.40 5.19
C MET A 172 23.92 7.25 3.96
N ALA A 173 25.20 7.39 3.59
CA ALA A 173 25.62 8.24 2.48
C ALA A 173 25.24 7.67 1.08
N LEU A 174 25.05 6.35 0.95
CA LEU A 174 24.69 5.68 -0.31
C LEU A 174 23.18 5.66 -0.58
N LEU A 175 22.34 5.79 0.45
CA LEU A 175 20.87 5.82 0.33
C LEU A 175 20.31 7.14 -0.24
N LEU A 176 21.08 8.22 -0.25
CA LEU A 176 20.61 9.57 -0.63
C LEU A 176 20.90 9.95 -2.10
N VAL A 177 21.36 9.01 -2.93
CA VAL A 177 21.79 9.29 -4.32
C VAL A 177 20.75 8.89 -5.38
N PHE A 178 19.89 7.91 -5.12
CA PHE A 178 18.96 7.39 -6.15
C PHE A 178 17.59 8.10 -6.21
N VAL A 179 17.21 8.88 -5.19
CA VAL A 179 15.83 9.41 -5.02
C VAL A 179 15.48 10.64 -5.91
N THR A 180 16.32 11.07 -6.87
CA THR A 180 16.01 12.23 -7.73
C THR A 180 16.39 12.08 -9.21
N GLY A 181 15.70 11.18 -9.93
CA GLY A 181 15.71 11.13 -11.40
C GLY A 181 14.72 12.13 -12.04
N GLY A 182 15.15 13.38 -12.31
CA GLY A 182 14.27 14.43 -12.87
C GLY A 182 14.91 15.23 -14.03
N VAL A 183 14.37 15.07 -15.24
CA VAL A 183 14.89 15.67 -16.48
C VAL A 183 14.71 17.20 -16.51
N VAL A 184 15.76 17.92 -16.94
CA VAL A 184 15.78 19.40 -17.04
C VAL A 184 15.57 19.87 -18.50
N PHE A 185 14.53 20.67 -18.74
CA PHE A 185 14.45 21.61 -19.87
C PHE A 185 13.75 22.92 -19.46
N PRO A 186 14.00 24.07 -20.14
CA PRO A 186 13.83 25.39 -19.55
C PRO A 186 12.44 25.98 -19.76
N ASN A 187 11.99 26.79 -18.80
CA ASN A 187 10.67 27.41 -18.82
C ASN A 187 10.77 28.93 -19.12
N THR A 188 10.11 29.41 -20.17
CA THR A 188 9.96 30.84 -20.47
C THR A 188 8.68 31.38 -19.82
N LYS A 189 8.82 32.25 -18.82
CA LYS A 189 7.67 32.92 -18.20
C LYS A 189 7.20 34.11 -19.05
N SER A 190 5.89 34.19 -19.30
CA SER A 190 5.19 35.45 -19.53
C SER A 190 4.21 35.70 -18.40
N ASN A 191 3.87 36.97 -18.18
CA ASN A 191 3.28 37.49 -16.95
C ASN A 191 1.91 38.09 -17.23
N SER A 192 0.90 37.85 -16.39
CA SER A 192 -0.29 38.71 -16.31
C SER A 192 -1.05 38.54 -14.99
N GLN A 193 -1.72 39.62 -14.58
CA GLN A 193 -2.26 39.83 -13.24
C GLN A 193 -3.71 39.40 -13.09
N SER A 194 -4.11 39.26 -11.83
CA SER A 194 -5.49 39.14 -11.36
C SER A 194 -6.35 40.36 -11.68
N THR A 195 -7.67 40.13 -11.78
CA THR A 195 -8.69 41.07 -11.30
C THR A 195 -9.94 40.31 -10.89
N GLU A 196 -10.48 40.63 -9.72
CA GLU A 196 -11.78 40.15 -9.24
C GLU A 196 -12.92 40.95 -9.89
N SER A 197 -14.13 40.37 -9.90
CA SER A 197 -15.35 41.18 -9.78
C SER A 197 -16.44 40.39 -9.05
N SER A 198 -17.03 41.02 -8.04
CA SER A 198 -18.15 40.48 -7.27
C SER A 198 -19.48 40.78 -7.96
N PHE A 199 -20.46 39.88 -7.83
CA PHE A 199 -21.87 40.21 -8.10
C PHE A 199 -22.79 39.55 -7.06
N THR A 200 -23.53 40.36 -6.32
CA THR A 200 -24.48 39.96 -5.28
C THR A 200 -25.93 40.01 -5.80
N LEU A 201 -26.81 39.16 -5.25
CA LEU A 201 -28.27 39.21 -5.43
C LEU A 201 -28.96 38.98 -4.06
N PRO A 202 -30.19 39.50 -3.82
CA PRO A 202 -30.70 39.76 -2.47
C PRO A 202 -31.65 38.71 -1.85
N PHE A 203 -31.86 38.88 -0.54
CA PHE A 203 -32.58 38.05 0.45
C PHE A 203 -34.03 37.59 0.17
N ILE A 204 -34.31 36.31 0.49
CA ILE A 204 -35.34 35.79 1.43
C ILE A 204 -34.81 34.43 1.99
N GLY A 205 -34.94 33.99 3.26
CA GLY A 205 -35.40 34.64 4.50
C GLY A 205 -35.75 33.63 5.64
N LYS A 206 -35.28 33.92 6.88
CA LYS A 206 -35.52 33.25 8.20
C LYS A 206 -34.93 31.84 8.52
N SER A 207 -34.45 31.75 9.77
CA SER A 207 -34.16 30.55 10.59
C SER A 207 -32.90 29.72 10.28
N HIS A 208 -31.74 30.19 10.75
CA HIS A 208 -30.60 29.32 11.04
C HIS A 208 -30.81 28.62 12.39
N GLN A 209 -31.46 27.45 12.35
CA GLN A 209 -31.01 26.35 13.20
C GLN A 209 -29.87 25.65 12.45
N ASP A 210 -28.80 25.27 13.16
CA ASP A 210 -27.68 24.57 12.53
C ASP A 210 -28.16 23.26 11.87
N LYS A 211 -28.17 23.26 10.53
CA LYS A 211 -28.53 22.11 9.72
C LYS A 211 -27.37 21.12 9.73
N LYS A 212 -27.18 20.36 10.81
CA LYS A 212 -26.01 19.49 10.99
C LYS A 212 -26.09 18.18 10.20
N TYR A 213 -27.30 17.70 9.87
CA TYR A 213 -27.50 16.38 9.28
C TYR A 213 -28.53 16.37 8.14
N MET A 214 -28.47 15.33 7.31
CA MET A 214 -29.43 15.04 6.25
C MET A 214 -29.59 13.53 6.02
N TYR A 215 -30.69 13.12 5.41
CA TYR A 215 -30.93 11.73 5.01
C TYR A 215 -31.54 11.65 3.60
N TRP A 216 -31.27 10.56 2.88
CA TRP A 216 -31.82 10.34 1.55
C TRP A 216 -33.24 9.79 1.64
N ASN A 217 -34.23 10.48 1.05
CA ASN A 217 -35.63 10.07 1.11
C ASN A 217 -36.10 9.15 -0.03
N GLY A 218 -35.19 8.77 -0.94
CA GLY A 218 -35.49 8.05 -2.18
C GLY A 218 -35.37 8.91 -3.45
N GLU A 219 -35.55 10.23 -3.34
CA GLU A 219 -35.50 11.18 -4.47
C GLU A 219 -34.51 12.33 -4.28
N ARG A 220 -34.27 12.78 -3.05
CA ARG A 220 -33.36 13.87 -2.69
C ARG A 220 -32.90 13.74 -1.23
N TYR A 221 -31.87 14.49 -0.86
CA TYR A 221 -31.56 14.68 0.55
C TYR A 221 -32.57 15.62 1.23
N ILE A 222 -32.93 15.28 2.46
CA ILE A 222 -33.79 16.06 3.36
C ILE A 222 -32.99 16.36 4.63
N VAL A 223 -32.99 17.62 5.05
CA VAL A 223 -32.34 18.07 6.29
C VAL A 223 -33.03 17.45 7.49
N THR A 224 -32.25 17.05 8.49
CA THR A 224 -32.76 16.56 9.78
C THR A 224 -31.90 17.05 10.94
N ASP A 225 -32.45 17.01 12.14
CA ASP A 225 -31.68 17.16 13.37
C ASP A 225 -31.12 15.80 13.82
N SER A 226 -30.25 15.80 14.84
CA SER A 226 -29.66 14.56 15.37
C SER A 226 -30.63 13.70 16.19
N SER A 227 -31.87 14.14 16.42
CA SER A 227 -32.84 13.42 17.24
C SER A 227 -33.70 12.43 16.45
N TYR A 228 -33.78 12.58 15.12
CA TYR A 228 -34.57 11.71 14.26
C TYR A 228 -33.75 10.57 13.62
N ILE A 229 -33.30 9.62 14.45
CA ILE A 229 -32.65 8.38 13.98
C ILE A 229 -33.73 7.31 13.76
N SER A 230 -34.35 7.31 12.59
CA SER A 230 -35.16 6.16 12.13
C SER A 230 -34.25 5.07 11.58
N PRO A 231 -34.42 3.78 11.97
CA PRO A 231 -33.62 2.68 11.41
C PRO A 231 -33.85 2.46 9.90
N SER A 232 -34.82 3.13 9.29
CA SER A 232 -35.10 3.05 7.85
C SER A 232 -34.21 3.96 6.97
N TYR A 233 -33.47 4.90 7.54
CA TYR A 233 -32.71 5.90 6.76
C TYR A 233 -31.29 6.12 7.29
N LYS A 234 -30.29 6.08 6.40
CA LYS A 234 -28.92 6.49 6.75
C LYS A 234 -28.86 8.02 6.87
N VAL A 235 -28.61 8.50 8.07
CA VAL A 235 -28.35 9.91 8.37
C VAL A 235 -26.85 10.19 8.19
N ILE A 236 -26.51 11.28 7.50
CA ILE A 236 -25.13 11.75 7.27
C ILE A 236 -25.04 13.26 7.56
N ALA A 237 -23.82 13.81 7.61
CA ALA A 237 -23.62 15.25 7.77
C ALA A 237 -24.27 16.02 6.60
N ALA A 238 -24.84 17.19 6.87
CA ALA A 238 -25.50 17.99 5.83
C ALA A 238 -24.48 18.59 4.85
N ASN A 239 -24.74 18.42 3.56
CA ASN A 239 -23.95 19.02 2.48
C ASN A 239 -24.86 19.94 1.65
N GLU A 240 -24.57 21.24 1.66
CA GLU A 240 -25.43 22.24 0.99
C GLU A 240 -25.52 22.03 -0.52
N ASN A 241 -24.45 21.55 -1.16
CA ASN A 241 -24.42 21.27 -2.58
C ASN A 241 -25.31 20.06 -2.91
N GLU A 242 -25.22 18.96 -2.14
CA GLU A 242 -26.10 17.81 -2.36
C GLU A 242 -27.58 18.12 -2.05
N LEU A 243 -27.86 18.92 -1.00
CA LEU A 243 -29.22 19.39 -0.67
C LEU A 243 -29.84 20.26 -1.78
N GLY A 244 -29.03 21.09 -2.44
CA GLY A 244 -29.47 21.88 -3.59
C GLY A 244 -29.67 21.05 -4.85
N HIS A 245 -28.67 20.22 -5.17
CA HIS A 245 -28.40 19.76 -6.53
C HIS A 245 -28.45 18.24 -6.74
N PHE A 246 -28.33 17.39 -5.71
CA PHE A 246 -28.41 15.92 -5.88
C PHE A 246 -29.87 15.43 -5.79
N ARG A 247 -30.44 15.08 -6.95
CA ARG A 247 -31.83 14.59 -7.08
C ARG A 247 -31.91 13.44 -8.06
N LYS A 248 -32.80 12.48 -7.79
CA LYS A 248 -33.23 11.45 -8.73
C LYS A 248 -34.17 12.06 -9.78
N ILE A 249 -33.89 11.78 -11.04
CA ILE A 249 -34.73 12.16 -12.18
C ILE A 249 -35.82 11.10 -12.34
N THR A 250 -37.01 11.41 -11.85
CA THR A 250 -38.16 10.51 -11.89
C THR A 250 -38.89 10.52 -13.24
N ARG A 251 -38.84 11.64 -13.97
CA ARG A 251 -39.42 11.82 -15.32
C ARG A 251 -38.42 11.52 -16.44
N LYS A 252 -38.17 10.23 -16.66
CA LYS A 252 -37.21 9.71 -17.66
C LYS A 252 -37.61 10.08 -19.10
N ASP A 253 -38.90 10.31 -19.34
CA ASP A 253 -39.51 10.83 -20.57
C ASP A 253 -39.11 12.27 -20.93
N THR A 254 -38.66 13.07 -19.94
CA THR A 254 -38.19 14.45 -20.18
C THR A 254 -36.73 14.54 -20.61
N MET A 255 -36.02 13.41 -20.70
CA MET A 255 -34.61 13.37 -21.07
C MET A 255 -34.41 13.40 -22.59
N THR A 256 -33.63 14.37 -23.06
CA THR A 256 -33.16 14.50 -24.45
C THR A 256 -31.64 14.53 -24.48
N VAL A 257 -31.03 14.28 -25.65
CA VAL A 257 -29.56 14.37 -25.80
C VAL A 257 -29.03 15.74 -25.37
N GLU A 258 -29.74 16.82 -25.70
CA GLU A 258 -29.33 18.21 -25.43
C GLU A 258 -29.40 18.60 -23.94
N ASN A 259 -30.38 18.05 -23.20
CA ASN A 259 -30.55 18.34 -21.78
C ASN A 259 -29.82 17.35 -20.86
N SER A 260 -29.50 16.15 -21.33
CA SER A 260 -28.92 15.08 -20.50
C SER A 260 -27.42 14.87 -20.72
N LEU A 261 -26.88 15.12 -21.92
CA LEU A 261 -25.48 14.85 -22.23
C LEU A 261 -24.53 15.70 -21.37
N GLY A 262 -23.73 15.04 -20.53
CA GLY A 262 -22.78 15.68 -19.62
C GLY A 262 -23.41 16.42 -18.44
N LYS A 263 -24.73 16.27 -18.21
CA LYS A 263 -25.51 16.92 -17.14
C LYS A 263 -26.33 15.94 -16.30
N VAL A 264 -26.34 14.67 -16.68
CA VAL A 264 -27.10 13.61 -16.00
C VAL A 264 -26.17 12.42 -15.76
N TRP A 265 -26.21 11.91 -14.54
CA TRP A 265 -25.50 10.72 -14.09
C TRP A 265 -26.48 9.56 -14.03
N CYS A 266 -26.03 8.33 -14.17
CA CYS A 266 -26.88 7.14 -14.04
C CYS A 266 -26.30 6.12 -13.08
N SER A 267 -27.18 5.43 -12.37
CA SER A 267 -26.87 4.26 -11.56
C SER A 267 -27.73 3.10 -12.05
N LYS A 268 -27.12 1.91 -12.20
CA LYS A 268 -27.84 0.70 -12.59
C LYS A 268 -27.73 -0.34 -11.49
N TRP A 269 -28.87 -0.76 -10.97
CA TRP A 269 -28.96 -1.76 -9.89
C TRP A 269 -30.17 -2.66 -10.12
N ASN A 270 -30.01 -3.97 -9.90
CA ASN A 270 -31.05 -4.99 -10.12
C ASN A 270 -31.81 -4.88 -11.48
N ASN A 271 -31.07 -4.60 -12.56
CA ASN A 271 -31.58 -4.29 -13.92
C ASN A 271 -32.41 -3.01 -14.08
N GLU A 272 -32.69 -2.26 -13.02
CA GLU A 272 -33.26 -0.91 -13.12
C GLU A 272 -32.14 0.14 -13.35
N VAL A 273 -32.44 1.16 -14.15
CA VAL A 273 -31.55 2.31 -14.36
C VAL A 273 -32.22 3.56 -13.83
N ASP A 274 -31.58 4.20 -12.85
CA ASP A 274 -31.96 5.50 -12.33
C ASP A 274 -31.00 6.57 -12.80
N PHE A 275 -31.52 7.80 -12.91
CA PHE A 275 -30.82 8.97 -13.40
C PHE A 275 -30.79 10.05 -12.33
N PHE A 276 -29.74 10.85 -12.28
CA PHE A 276 -29.48 11.83 -11.23
C PHE A 276 -28.96 13.16 -11.79
N THR A 277 -29.27 14.27 -11.12
CA THR A 277 -28.92 15.65 -11.52
C THR A 277 -27.53 16.11 -11.10
N MET A 278 -26.81 15.28 -10.33
CA MET A 278 -25.40 15.45 -9.97
C MET A 278 -24.81 14.04 -9.79
N ASP A 279 -23.49 13.89 -9.76
CA ASP A 279 -22.89 12.73 -9.10
C ASP A 279 -23.28 12.74 -7.62
N ALA A 280 -23.44 11.57 -7.03
CA ALA A 280 -23.28 11.48 -5.58
C ALA A 280 -21.83 11.87 -5.30
N GLN A 281 -21.56 12.80 -4.37
CA GLN A 281 -20.18 13.18 -4.09
C GLN A 281 -19.45 11.95 -3.54
N TYR A 282 -18.64 11.32 -4.38
CA TYR A 282 -17.83 10.17 -3.98
C TYR A 282 -16.71 10.71 -3.10
N GLU A 283 -16.92 10.68 -1.78
CA GLU A 283 -15.83 10.86 -0.82
C GLU A 283 -14.75 9.81 -1.15
N PRO A 284 -13.54 10.22 -1.56
CA PRO A 284 -12.51 9.28 -1.97
C PRO A 284 -12.17 8.34 -0.82
N VAL A 285 -12.12 7.04 -1.09
CA VAL A 285 -11.72 6.06 -0.06
C VAL A 285 -10.24 6.32 0.26
N LYS A 286 -9.95 6.59 1.54
CA LYS A 286 -8.59 6.77 2.04
C LYS A 286 -8.16 5.54 2.82
N ILE A 287 -6.96 5.05 2.53
CA ILE A 287 -6.32 3.94 3.24
C ILE A 287 -4.94 4.43 3.66
N ALA A 288 -4.62 4.36 4.96
CA ALA A 288 -3.26 4.59 5.43
C ALA A 288 -2.48 3.26 5.47
N PHE A 289 -1.17 3.33 5.26
CA PHE A 289 -0.26 2.18 5.29
C PHE A 289 0.83 2.45 6.33
N LEU A 290 0.87 1.61 7.37
CA LEU A 290 1.87 1.64 8.44
C LEU A 290 2.68 0.35 8.38
N SER A 291 3.90 0.43 7.87
CA SER A 291 4.79 -0.73 7.68
C SER A 291 5.98 -0.64 8.61
N ASP A 292 6.55 -1.80 8.96
CA ASP A 292 7.84 -1.88 9.66
C ASP A 292 7.82 -1.00 10.92
N VAL A 293 6.77 -1.14 11.72
CA VAL A 293 6.59 -0.42 12.98
C VAL A 293 7.60 -0.90 14.01
N HIS A 294 7.96 -2.20 13.97
CA HIS A 294 8.89 -2.86 14.89
C HIS A 294 8.55 -2.61 16.36
N PHE A 295 7.26 -2.63 16.69
CA PHE A 295 6.75 -2.15 17.97
C PHE A 295 7.32 -2.94 19.16
N GLN A 296 7.99 -2.22 20.07
CA GLN A 296 8.37 -2.69 21.39
C GLN A 296 7.55 -1.95 22.46
N ASP A 297 6.85 -2.67 23.35
CA ASP A 297 6.04 -2.01 24.40
C ASP A 297 6.91 -1.51 25.56
N LEU A 298 7.38 -0.27 25.42
CA LEU A 298 8.15 0.45 26.43
C LEU A 298 7.52 0.47 27.83
N TYR A 299 6.19 0.32 27.94
CA TYR A 299 5.46 0.36 29.21
C TYR A 299 4.64 -0.91 29.45
N GLY A 300 5.01 -1.99 28.76
CA GLY A 300 4.36 -3.29 28.86
C GLY A 300 4.66 -4.03 30.16
N SER A 301 4.17 -5.26 30.25
CA SER A 301 4.46 -6.15 31.37
C SER A 301 4.50 -7.60 30.93
N PHE A 302 5.50 -8.32 31.43
CA PHE A 302 5.55 -9.78 31.37
C PHE A 302 4.46 -10.40 32.25
N SER A 303 3.91 -11.53 31.81
CA SER A 303 2.81 -12.24 32.44
C SER A 303 3.26 -13.22 33.54
N ASP A 304 4.56 -13.53 33.58
CA ASP A 304 5.21 -14.46 34.50
C ASP A 304 6.42 -13.83 35.23
N ASN A 305 6.67 -12.53 35.06
CA ASN A 305 7.78 -11.83 35.70
C ASN A 305 7.43 -10.39 36.10
N ASP A 306 7.90 -9.94 37.26
CA ASP A 306 7.61 -8.60 37.79
C ASP A 306 8.54 -7.49 37.31
N PHE A 307 9.55 -7.78 36.49
CA PHE A 307 10.41 -6.75 35.89
C PHE A 307 9.60 -5.73 35.09
N LYS A 308 9.79 -4.44 35.37
CA LYS A 308 9.12 -3.32 34.68
C LYS A 308 10.09 -2.40 33.92
N GLY A 309 11.37 -2.74 33.83
CA GLY A 309 12.39 -1.87 33.24
C GLY A 309 12.94 -0.80 34.19
N ILE A 310 13.78 0.10 33.67
CA ILE A 310 14.46 1.17 34.41
C ILE A 310 13.52 2.34 34.72
N ILE A 311 13.68 3.01 35.87
CA ILE A 311 12.92 4.24 36.17
C ILE A 311 13.44 5.41 35.34
N ASN A 312 12.57 5.94 34.48
CA ASN A 312 12.82 7.17 33.74
C ASN A 312 12.78 8.39 34.68
N PRO A 313 13.89 9.13 34.88
CA PRO A 313 13.95 10.23 35.83
C PRO A 313 13.12 11.45 35.39
N LYS A 314 12.79 11.57 34.10
CA LYS A 314 12.00 12.68 33.53
C LYS A 314 10.50 12.51 33.76
N THR A 315 10.01 11.27 33.88
CA THR A 315 8.56 10.97 34.00
C THR A 315 8.18 10.15 35.23
N GLY A 316 9.15 9.61 35.96
CA GLY A 316 8.94 8.69 37.08
C GLY A 316 8.40 7.31 36.69
N LYS A 317 8.26 7.02 35.38
CA LYS A 317 7.71 5.75 34.89
C LYS A 317 8.80 4.68 34.77
N PRO A 318 8.53 3.42 35.16
CA PRO A 318 9.36 2.30 34.74
C PRO A 318 9.23 2.11 33.22
N THR A 319 10.33 1.77 32.54
CA THR A 319 10.41 1.70 31.07
C THR A 319 11.29 0.53 30.62
N ILE A 320 10.75 -0.37 29.78
CA ILE A 320 11.46 -1.51 29.18
C ILE A 320 11.99 -1.09 27.81
N LEU A 321 13.28 -0.74 27.73
CA LEU A 321 13.93 -0.25 26.51
C LEU A 321 15.23 -1.01 26.22
N ARG A 322 15.64 -1.03 24.95
CA ARG A 322 16.97 -1.51 24.51
C ARG A 322 18.03 -0.43 24.81
N THR A 323 19.28 -0.84 24.93
CA THR A 323 20.44 0.06 25.08
C THR A 323 20.58 0.98 23.86
N MET A 324 21.27 2.11 24.06
CA MET A 324 21.64 3.00 22.96
C MET A 324 22.64 2.32 22.01
N ASP A 325 23.57 1.53 22.54
CA ASP A 325 24.49 0.72 21.74
C ASP A 325 23.75 -0.22 20.76
N ALA A 326 22.69 -0.89 21.22
CA ALA A 326 21.85 -1.72 20.36
C ALA A 326 21.19 -0.92 19.23
N GLN A 327 20.67 0.28 19.53
CA GLN A 327 20.08 1.15 18.50
C GLN A 327 21.11 1.60 17.46
N LEU A 328 22.35 1.89 17.88
CA LEU A 328 23.43 2.35 17.00
C LEU A 328 24.01 1.25 16.11
N HIS A 329 23.89 -0.02 16.51
CA HIS A 329 24.34 -1.19 15.74
C HIS A 329 23.22 -1.89 14.96
N SER A 330 22.06 -1.24 14.81
CA SER A 330 20.86 -1.78 14.17
C SER A 330 20.45 -0.99 12.92
N THR A 331 19.79 -1.65 11.97
CA THR A 331 19.13 -1.01 10.81
C THR A 331 17.78 -0.36 11.17
N ARG A 332 17.39 -0.43 12.46
CA ARG A 332 16.15 0.14 13.01
C ARG A 332 16.33 0.63 14.44
N ILE A 333 15.61 1.71 14.77
CA ILE A 333 15.46 2.22 16.13
C ILE A 333 14.46 1.32 16.88
N PHE A 334 14.81 0.87 18.08
CA PHE A 334 14.00 -0.07 18.88
C PHE A 334 13.02 0.62 19.84
N ASN A 335 13.31 1.86 20.25
CA ASN A 335 12.62 2.50 21.36
C ASN A 335 11.77 3.70 20.91
N GLU A 336 12.33 4.68 20.18
CA GLU A 336 11.60 5.91 19.84
C GLU A 336 10.48 5.71 18.80
N ASN A 337 10.53 4.61 18.04
CA ASN A 337 9.46 4.15 17.14
C ASN A 337 8.11 3.97 17.86
N TYR A 338 8.11 3.65 19.17
CA TYR A 338 6.91 3.66 20.02
C TYR A 338 6.17 5.01 19.95
N PHE A 339 6.90 6.13 20.04
CA PHE A 339 6.30 7.46 19.98
C PHE A 339 5.92 7.85 18.55
N ALA A 340 6.72 7.46 17.55
CA ALA A 340 6.41 7.66 16.15
C ALA A 340 5.11 6.95 15.74
N PHE A 341 4.88 5.72 16.22
CA PHE A 341 3.66 4.96 16.00
C PHE A 341 2.42 5.63 16.61
N LEU A 342 2.50 6.10 17.86
CA LEU A 342 1.41 6.85 18.46
C LEU A 342 1.12 8.15 17.69
N LYS A 343 2.16 8.88 17.27
CA LYS A 343 2.02 10.11 16.47
C LYS A 343 1.40 9.84 15.08
N ALA A 344 1.75 8.73 14.43
CA ALA A 344 1.16 8.31 13.17
C ALA A 344 -0.35 8.02 13.33
N LEU A 345 -0.72 7.28 14.38
CA LEU A 345 -2.12 6.94 14.65
C LEU A 345 -2.97 8.16 15.02
N ASP A 346 -2.45 9.08 15.84
CA ASP A 346 -3.10 10.37 16.14
C ASP A 346 -3.33 11.21 14.88
N ASP A 347 -2.34 11.25 13.97
CA ASP A 347 -2.41 12.00 12.71
C ASP A 347 -3.38 11.36 11.69
N ILE A 348 -3.39 10.03 11.58
CA ILE A 348 -4.39 9.26 10.80
C ILE A 348 -5.81 9.52 11.31
N ALA A 349 -6.00 9.50 12.64
CA ALA A 349 -7.27 9.79 13.29
C ALA A 349 -7.73 11.23 13.03
N GLN A 350 -6.82 12.22 13.16
CA GLN A 350 -7.08 13.63 12.86
C GLN A 350 -7.46 13.85 11.39
N LYS A 351 -6.83 13.12 10.45
CA LYS A 351 -7.15 13.12 9.01
C LYS A 351 -8.46 12.39 8.67
N GLY A 352 -9.12 11.78 9.67
CA GLY A 352 -10.42 11.10 9.55
C GLY A 352 -10.37 9.76 8.80
N ILE A 353 -9.19 9.19 8.60
CA ILE A 353 -9.00 7.93 7.87
C ILE A 353 -9.51 6.78 8.74
N LYS A 354 -10.24 5.83 8.14
CA LYS A 354 -10.90 4.71 8.85
C LYS A 354 -10.34 3.34 8.48
N ILE A 355 -9.45 3.26 7.50
CA ILE A 355 -8.86 2.01 7.02
C ILE A 355 -7.35 2.15 7.10
N VAL A 356 -6.71 1.26 7.87
CA VAL A 356 -5.26 1.17 7.99
C VAL A 356 -4.82 -0.23 7.59
N ALA A 357 -3.94 -0.33 6.61
CA ALA A 357 -3.26 -1.57 6.25
C ALA A 357 -1.86 -1.59 6.89
N MET A 358 -1.41 -2.75 7.36
CA MET A 358 -0.11 -2.93 8.00
C MET A 358 0.72 -4.00 7.27
N PRO A 359 1.65 -3.60 6.37
CA PRO A 359 2.48 -4.51 5.57
C PRO A 359 3.61 -5.21 6.33
N GLY A 360 3.29 -5.87 7.45
CA GLY A 360 4.25 -6.65 8.23
C GLY A 360 5.25 -5.82 9.03
N ASP A 361 6.06 -6.56 9.81
CA ASP A 361 6.98 -6.08 10.83
C ASP A 361 6.30 -5.06 11.76
N PHE A 362 5.12 -5.42 12.23
CA PHE A 362 4.34 -4.62 13.16
C PHE A 362 4.86 -4.72 14.60
N SER A 363 5.65 -5.75 14.93
CA SER A 363 6.19 -6.02 16.27
C SER A 363 7.70 -6.29 16.27
N ASP A 364 8.35 -6.09 17.43
CA ASP A 364 9.70 -6.63 17.66
C ASP A 364 9.60 -8.13 18.00
N ASP A 365 10.01 -8.96 17.03
CA ASP A 365 10.15 -10.42 17.08
C ASP A 365 8.90 -11.20 17.57
N GLY A 366 7.71 -10.63 17.35
CA GLY A 366 6.44 -11.22 17.78
C GLY A 366 6.30 -11.43 19.29
N GLN A 367 7.15 -10.82 20.12
CA GLN A 367 7.23 -11.14 21.54
C GLN A 367 5.88 -10.88 22.24
N ALA A 368 5.44 -11.78 23.11
CA ALA A 368 4.04 -11.81 23.58
C ALA A 368 3.62 -10.53 24.34
N TYR A 369 4.54 -9.83 25.01
CA TYR A 369 4.23 -8.53 25.62
C TYR A 369 4.10 -7.40 24.58
N ASN A 370 4.88 -7.43 23.50
CA ASN A 370 4.76 -6.50 22.38
C ASN A 370 3.42 -6.68 21.65
N LEU A 371 3.00 -7.92 21.39
CA LEU A 371 1.71 -8.21 20.74
C LEU A 371 0.52 -7.68 21.57
N ARG A 372 0.51 -7.94 22.89
CA ARG A 372 -0.52 -7.41 23.81
C ARG A 372 -0.51 -5.87 23.89
N GLY A 373 0.67 -5.25 23.89
CA GLY A 373 0.83 -3.81 23.88
C GLY A 373 0.28 -3.18 22.59
N LEU A 374 0.60 -3.79 21.44
CA LEU A 374 0.11 -3.40 20.12
C LEU A 374 -1.41 -3.53 20.04
N HIS A 375 -1.97 -4.70 20.37
CA HIS A 375 -3.42 -4.97 20.43
C HIS A 375 -4.15 -3.86 21.19
N LYS A 376 -3.72 -3.58 22.44
CA LYS A 376 -4.30 -2.54 23.30
C LYS A 376 -4.23 -1.14 22.70
N ILE A 377 -3.19 -0.83 21.93
CA ILE A 377 -3.08 0.45 21.20
C ILE A 377 -4.07 0.46 20.03
N LEU A 378 -4.08 -0.57 19.19
CA LEU A 378 -4.99 -0.67 18.03
C LEU A 378 -6.47 -0.60 18.46
N ASP A 379 -6.86 -1.35 19.48
CA ASP A 379 -8.21 -1.32 20.07
C ASP A 379 -8.60 0.07 20.56
N LYS A 380 -7.70 0.78 21.25
CA LYS A 380 -7.96 2.15 21.69
C LYS A 380 -8.28 3.07 20.49
N TYR A 381 -7.55 2.94 19.38
CA TYR A 381 -7.81 3.75 18.18
C TYR A 381 -9.05 3.28 17.40
N HIS A 382 -9.38 1.99 17.45
CA HIS A 382 -10.65 1.45 16.97
C HIS A 382 -11.83 2.03 17.76
N ASP A 383 -11.85 1.89 19.08
CA ASP A 383 -12.93 2.36 19.96
C ASP A 383 -13.12 3.88 19.90
N GLN A 384 -12.03 4.65 19.89
CA GLN A 384 -12.11 6.13 19.96
C GLN A 384 -12.42 6.78 18.60
N TYR A 385 -11.97 6.17 17.50
CA TYR A 385 -12.02 6.80 16.18
C TYR A 385 -12.67 5.95 15.08
N GLY A 386 -13.07 4.72 15.35
CA GLY A 386 -13.64 3.80 14.36
C GLY A 386 -12.64 3.42 13.27
N ILE A 387 -11.37 3.24 13.63
CA ILE A 387 -10.33 2.79 12.69
C ILE A 387 -10.37 1.26 12.61
N GLU A 388 -10.35 0.74 11.38
CA GLU A 388 -10.20 -0.67 11.08
C GLU A 388 -8.78 -0.96 10.61
N PHE A 389 -8.11 -1.92 11.27
CA PHE A 389 -6.75 -2.34 10.95
C PHE A 389 -6.77 -3.69 10.22
N TYR A 390 -5.97 -3.79 9.17
CA TYR A 390 -5.81 -4.97 8.32
C TYR A 390 -4.33 -5.31 8.21
N MET A 391 -3.91 -6.37 8.88
CA MET A 391 -2.51 -6.74 9.04
C MET A 391 -2.13 -7.90 8.12
N THR A 392 -0.84 -7.99 7.80
CA THR A 392 -0.18 -9.19 7.28
C THR A 392 1.15 -9.36 8.02
N THR A 393 1.81 -10.51 7.90
CA THR A 393 3.05 -10.82 8.63
C THR A 393 4.30 -10.43 7.83
N GLY A 394 5.28 -9.84 8.53
CA GLY A 394 6.66 -9.69 8.08
C GLY A 394 7.62 -10.65 8.80
N ASN A 395 8.92 -10.59 8.53
CA ASN A 395 9.88 -11.56 9.07
C ASN A 395 10.27 -11.34 10.54
N HIS A 396 9.87 -10.23 11.16
CA HIS A 396 9.96 -9.97 12.60
C HIS A 396 8.62 -10.13 13.33
N ASP A 397 7.54 -10.53 12.64
CA ASP A 397 6.27 -10.85 13.30
C ASP A 397 6.30 -12.32 13.79
N PRO A 398 6.19 -13.37 12.94
CA PRO A 398 6.79 -14.66 13.25
C PRO A 398 8.24 -14.68 12.77
N VAL A 399 9.21 -14.87 13.68
CA VAL A 399 10.61 -15.13 13.28
C VAL A 399 10.76 -16.55 12.73
N GLY A 400 9.90 -17.47 13.17
CA GLY A 400 9.74 -18.84 12.65
C GLY A 400 8.26 -19.22 12.53
N PRO A 401 7.92 -20.34 11.88
CA PRO A 401 6.51 -20.73 11.70
C PRO A 401 5.82 -21.11 13.03
N PHE A 402 6.61 -21.49 14.04
CA PHE A 402 6.18 -21.93 15.36
C PHE A 402 7.00 -21.20 16.43
N ARG A 403 6.45 -21.06 17.64
CA ARG A 403 7.11 -20.36 18.76
C ARG A 403 8.51 -20.91 19.04
N GLN A 404 9.48 -20.02 19.17
CA GLN A 404 10.87 -20.33 19.50
C GLN A 404 11.27 -19.73 20.83
N ASP A 405 12.00 -20.50 21.64
CA ASP A 405 12.59 -19.95 22.86
C ASP A 405 13.84 -19.13 22.50
N SER A 406 13.79 -17.84 22.79
CA SER A 406 14.82 -16.86 22.46
C SER A 406 15.01 -15.85 23.60
N GLY A 407 15.70 -14.75 23.30
CA GLY A 407 15.85 -13.57 24.15
C GLY A 407 16.87 -12.60 23.57
N LYS A 408 17.12 -11.48 24.29
CA LYS A 408 18.10 -10.45 23.91
C LYS A 408 18.96 -10.08 25.12
N ASP A 409 20.23 -9.73 24.90
CA ASP A 409 21.24 -9.41 25.93
C ASP A 409 21.36 -7.92 26.29
N ASP A 410 20.60 -7.08 25.59
CA ASP A 410 20.83 -5.64 25.40
C ASP A 410 19.63 -4.77 25.84
N PHE A 411 18.81 -5.23 26.80
CA PHE A 411 17.89 -4.34 27.50
C PHE A 411 18.63 -3.47 28.52
N LEU A 412 18.14 -2.25 28.78
CA LEU A 412 18.80 -1.35 29.73
C LEU A 412 18.42 -1.69 31.19
N GLY A 413 19.42 -2.10 31.99
CA GLY A 413 19.26 -2.39 33.41
C GLY A 413 19.18 -1.12 34.27
N GLN A 414 18.68 -1.25 35.51
CA GLN A 414 18.45 -0.11 36.44
C GLN A 414 19.70 0.73 36.76
N ASP A 415 20.89 0.13 36.62
CA ASP A 415 22.22 0.72 36.87
C ASP A 415 22.87 1.31 35.62
N GLY A 416 22.21 1.25 34.45
CA GLY A 416 22.76 1.72 33.16
C GLY A 416 23.46 0.65 32.33
N PHE A 417 23.79 -0.52 32.90
CA PHE A 417 24.44 -1.59 32.14
C PHE A 417 23.43 -2.46 31.36
N PRO A 418 23.85 -3.17 30.29
CA PRO A 418 23.04 -4.17 29.60
C PRO A 418 22.52 -5.28 30.53
N LEU A 419 21.32 -5.74 30.26
CA LEU A 419 20.57 -6.76 30.99
C LEU A 419 19.94 -7.73 30.00
N GLY A 420 20.23 -9.02 30.15
CA GLY A 420 19.59 -10.04 29.33
C GLY A 420 18.15 -10.31 29.74
N ILE A 421 17.27 -10.55 28.77
CA ILE A 421 15.92 -11.08 29.00
C ILE A 421 15.74 -12.29 28.10
N TYR A 422 15.47 -13.46 28.70
CA TYR A 422 15.42 -14.75 28.01
C TYR A 422 14.20 -15.59 28.41
N SER A 423 13.75 -16.44 27.49
CA SER A 423 12.65 -17.38 27.76
C SER A 423 13.07 -18.63 28.55
N LYS A 424 14.39 -18.91 28.62
CA LYS A 424 14.96 -20.07 29.32
C LYS A 424 16.22 -19.70 30.10
N GLU A 425 16.40 -20.34 31.24
CA GLU A 425 17.51 -20.08 32.18
C GLU A 425 18.89 -20.52 31.67
N ASN A 426 18.94 -21.43 30.69
CA ASN A 426 20.19 -21.98 30.14
C ASN A 426 20.91 -21.05 29.13
N ILE A 427 20.49 -19.78 29.02
CA ILE A 427 21.11 -18.80 28.13
C ILE A 427 22.01 -17.86 28.96
N GLU A 428 23.29 -17.76 28.59
CA GLU A 428 24.24 -16.77 29.14
C GLU A 428 23.90 -15.36 28.64
N PRO A 429 24.15 -14.28 29.39
CA PRO A 429 25.01 -14.18 30.57
C PRO A 429 24.27 -14.25 31.93
N ASN A 430 25.03 -14.39 33.03
CA ASN A 430 24.52 -14.43 34.41
C ASN A 430 23.55 -13.30 34.82
N ARG A 431 23.65 -12.10 34.24
CA ARG A 431 22.77 -10.97 34.57
C ARG A 431 21.54 -10.99 33.65
N LYS A 432 20.48 -11.68 34.08
CA LYS A 432 19.30 -11.93 33.26
C LYS A 432 17.96 -11.93 34.01
N ILE A 433 16.90 -11.63 33.26
CA ILE A 433 15.50 -11.87 33.60
C ILE A 433 15.02 -13.09 32.81
N ILE A 434 14.30 -14.01 33.45
CA ILE A 434 13.65 -15.13 32.77
C ILE A 434 12.14 -14.88 32.68
N THR A 435 11.60 -14.92 31.47
CA THR A 435 10.16 -14.76 31.18
C THR A 435 9.82 -15.42 29.84
N LYS A 436 8.75 -16.22 29.81
CA LYS A 436 8.28 -16.88 28.57
C LYS A 436 7.85 -15.89 27.47
N ASP A 437 7.58 -14.63 27.83
CA ASP A 437 6.97 -13.61 26.97
C ASP A 437 7.98 -12.89 26.06
N ILE A 438 9.29 -13.05 26.29
CA ILE A 438 10.36 -12.58 25.37
C ILE A 438 10.64 -13.57 24.23
N ALA A 439 10.01 -14.75 24.28
CA ALA A 439 10.13 -15.74 23.21
C ALA A 439 9.54 -15.22 21.90
N GLU A 440 10.17 -15.63 20.80
CA GLU A 440 9.71 -15.38 19.45
C GLU A 440 8.41 -16.15 19.19
N SER A 441 7.37 -15.44 18.77
CA SER A 441 6.09 -16.06 18.43
C SER A 441 6.16 -16.84 17.12
N GLY A 442 5.34 -17.89 17.03
CA GLY A 442 4.93 -18.45 15.75
C GLY A 442 3.64 -17.78 15.27
N TYR A 443 3.11 -18.30 14.17
CA TYR A 443 1.83 -17.82 13.64
C TYR A 443 0.64 -18.09 14.57
N LEU A 444 0.70 -19.11 15.41
CA LEU A 444 -0.40 -19.46 16.32
C LEU A 444 -0.58 -18.37 17.38
N GLU A 445 0.51 -17.97 18.03
CA GLU A 445 0.51 -16.94 19.08
C GLU A 445 0.08 -15.57 18.52
N ILE A 446 0.55 -15.22 17.31
CA ILE A 446 0.13 -14.01 16.59
C ILE A 446 -1.37 -14.04 16.28
N LEU A 447 -1.88 -15.19 15.82
CA LEU A 447 -3.29 -15.33 15.46
C LEU A 447 -4.19 -15.30 16.70
N ASP A 448 -3.78 -15.90 17.81
CA ASP A 448 -4.55 -15.90 19.05
C ASP A 448 -4.73 -14.48 19.61
N GLU A 449 -3.67 -13.66 19.57
CA GLU A 449 -3.67 -12.28 20.08
C GLU A 449 -4.25 -11.27 19.07
N LEU A 450 -3.92 -11.37 17.77
CA LEU A 450 -4.20 -10.32 16.76
C LEU A 450 -5.22 -10.71 15.68
N LYS A 451 -5.94 -11.84 15.82
CA LYS A 451 -6.92 -12.33 14.82
C LYS A 451 -7.87 -11.26 14.28
N ASP A 452 -8.38 -10.40 15.15
CA ASP A 452 -9.44 -9.45 14.80
C ASP A 452 -8.93 -8.26 13.94
N PHE A 453 -7.62 -8.13 13.72
CA PHE A 453 -7.01 -7.14 12.82
C PHE A 453 -6.85 -7.66 11.38
N GLY A 454 -7.93 -8.27 10.87
CA GLY A 454 -8.09 -8.72 9.48
C GLY A 454 -7.78 -10.20 9.22
N PHE A 455 -6.97 -10.86 10.06
CA PHE A 455 -6.69 -12.30 9.92
C PHE A 455 -7.94 -13.16 10.10
N TYR A 456 -8.97 -12.68 10.79
CA TYR A 456 -10.33 -13.20 10.82
C TYR A 456 -11.32 -12.17 10.25
N PRO A 457 -12.45 -12.60 9.68
CA PRO A 457 -13.48 -11.70 9.20
C PRO A 457 -14.22 -11.02 10.36
N LYS A 458 -14.57 -9.75 10.19
CA LYS A 458 -15.56 -9.04 11.02
C LYS A 458 -16.96 -9.14 10.42
N LYS A 459 -18.01 -8.91 11.22
CA LYS A 459 -19.42 -8.98 10.75
C LYS A 459 -19.76 -7.86 9.77
N GLU A 460 -19.01 -6.78 9.87
CA GLU A 460 -19.11 -5.54 9.14
C GLU A 460 -18.44 -5.65 7.75
N ASN A 461 -17.58 -6.65 7.53
CA ASN A 461 -16.94 -6.89 6.24
C ASN A 461 -17.97 -7.41 5.22
N VAL A 462 -17.98 -6.80 4.03
CA VAL A 462 -18.88 -7.17 2.93
C VAL A 462 -18.51 -8.54 2.35
N PHE A 463 -17.23 -8.87 2.38
CA PHE A 463 -16.65 -10.13 1.92
C PHE A 463 -15.32 -10.36 2.63
N TRP A 464 -14.95 -11.63 2.80
CA TRP A 464 -13.64 -12.06 3.28
C TRP A 464 -13.36 -13.48 2.75
N SER A 465 -12.10 -13.82 2.42
CA SER A 465 -11.69 -15.20 2.07
C SER A 465 -10.17 -15.40 2.13
N THR A 466 -9.72 -16.66 2.12
CA THR A 466 -8.30 -17.10 2.16
C THR A 466 -7.90 -17.90 0.91
N PRO A 467 -6.60 -18.21 0.71
CA PRO A 467 -6.14 -19.20 -0.27
C PRO A 467 -6.74 -20.61 -0.12
N PHE A 468 -7.38 -20.91 1.01
CA PHE A 468 -7.95 -22.23 1.36
C PHE A 468 -9.48 -22.23 1.39
N THR A 469 -10.11 -21.09 1.11
CA THR A 469 -11.57 -20.93 1.11
C THR A 469 -12.21 -21.56 -0.14
N GLU A 470 -13.28 -22.34 0.08
CA GLU A 470 -14.05 -23.01 -0.99
C GLU A 470 -15.30 -22.24 -1.46
N TYR A 471 -15.84 -21.29 -0.67
CA TYR A 471 -17.05 -20.54 -1.04
C TYR A 471 -16.75 -19.40 -2.04
N SER A 472 -17.75 -19.06 -2.86
CA SER A 472 -17.67 -17.91 -3.78
C SER A 472 -18.10 -16.61 -3.11
N TYR A 473 -17.84 -15.48 -3.78
CA TYR A 473 -18.35 -14.17 -3.35
C TYR A 473 -19.88 -14.14 -3.19
N GLN A 474 -20.63 -14.87 -4.03
CA GLN A 474 -22.09 -14.91 -3.98
C GLN A 474 -22.63 -15.85 -2.88
N ASP A 475 -21.81 -16.78 -2.38
CA ASP A 475 -22.15 -17.75 -1.32
C ASP A 475 -21.53 -17.39 0.05
N TYR A 476 -20.90 -16.20 0.14
CA TYR A 476 -20.29 -15.66 1.34
C TYR A 476 -21.30 -15.51 2.48
N SER A 477 -20.85 -15.85 3.68
CA SER A 477 -21.49 -15.42 4.92
C SER A 477 -20.43 -15.35 6.02
N TYR A 478 -20.59 -14.40 6.95
CA TYR A 478 -19.70 -14.25 8.11
C TYR A 478 -19.44 -15.58 8.83
N LYS A 479 -20.48 -16.40 9.04
CA LYS A 479 -20.34 -17.71 9.73
C LYS A 479 -19.42 -18.67 8.97
N LYS A 480 -19.58 -18.80 7.64
CA LYS A 480 -18.69 -19.64 6.82
C LYS A 480 -17.26 -19.09 6.82
N ALA A 481 -17.13 -17.77 6.71
CA ALA A 481 -15.84 -17.10 6.68
C ALA A 481 -15.07 -17.30 8.00
N TRP A 482 -15.72 -17.08 9.15
CA TRP A 482 -15.16 -17.30 10.48
C TRP A 482 -14.68 -18.76 10.67
N GLN A 483 -15.46 -19.72 10.17
CA GLN A 483 -15.07 -21.14 10.17
C GLN A 483 -13.90 -21.48 9.23
N ASN A 484 -13.64 -20.68 8.20
CA ASN A 484 -12.52 -20.86 7.27
C ASN A 484 -11.26 -20.06 7.67
N ALA A 485 -11.37 -19.16 8.66
CA ALA A 485 -10.25 -18.41 9.22
C ALA A 485 -9.43 -19.20 10.25
N ASP A 486 -9.97 -20.34 10.72
CA ASP A 486 -9.34 -21.27 11.65
C ASP A 486 -7.91 -21.64 11.24
N TYR A 487 -6.99 -21.62 12.21
CA TYR A 487 -5.56 -21.92 12.03
C TYR A 487 -5.33 -23.23 11.26
N SER A 488 -6.02 -24.31 11.65
CA SER A 488 -5.83 -25.65 11.08
C SER A 488 -6.26 -25.77 9.62
N ARG A 489 -7.04 -24.81 9.12
CA ARG A 489 -7.51 -24.74 7.72
C ARG A 489 -6.62 -23.90 6.82
N ARG A 490 -5.59 -23.24 7.37
CA ARG A 490 -4.72 -22.30 6.66
C ARG A 490 -3.31 -22.85 6.47
N MET A 491 -3.19 -24.18 6.39
CA MET A 491 -1.92 -24.89 6.32
C MET A 491 -1.58 -25.26 4.87
N TYR A 492 -0.31 -25.13 4.50
CA TYR A 492 0.26 -25.64 3.24
C TYR A 492 1.60 -26.34 3.51
N ASN A 493 1.99 -27.26 2.62
CA ASN A 493 3.31 -27.89 2.69
C ASN A 493 4.36 -27.00 2.00
N VAL A 494 5.23 -26.34 2.76
CA VAL A 494 6.39 -25.59 2.22
C VAL A 494 7.46 -26.52 1.65
N SER A 495 7.48 -27.76 2.11
CA SER A 495 8.19 -28.90 1.55
C SER A 495 7.39 -30.17 1.87
N GLU A 496 7.63 -31.27 1.16
CA GLU A 496 6.90 -32.52 1.39
C GLU A 496 7.06 -32.98 2.85
N GLY A 497 5.95 -33.11 3.59
CA GLY A 497 5.94 -33.46 5.02
C GLY A 497 6.16 -32.30 5.99
N PHE A 498 6.32 -31.06 5.50
CA PHE A 498 6.51 -29.86 6.33
C PHE A 498 5.32 -28.90 6.19
N PRO A 499 4.20 -29.13 6.90
CA PRO A 499 3.07 -28.22 6.92
C PRO A 499 3.40 -26.97 7.75
N VAL A 500 3.16 -25.79 7.19
CA VAL A 500 3.24 -24.49 7.89
C VAL A 500 2.02 -23.65 7.52
N PRO A 501 1.59 -22.71 8.37
CA PRO A 501 0.43 -21.87 8.07
C PRO A 501 0.77 -20.76 7.05
N ASP A 502 -0.28 -20.20 6.46
CA ASP A 502 -0.26 -19.06 5.55
C ASP A 502 -1.40 -18.09 5.93
N LEU A 503 -1.01 -16.89 6.40
CA LEU A 503 -1.95 -15.90 6.90
C LEU A 503 -2.49 -14.94 5.82
N SER A 504 -2.32 -15.25 4.53
CA SER A 504 -2.93 -14.46 3.44
C SER A 504 -4.47 -14.47 3.51
N TYR A 505 -5.09 -13.34 3.16
CA TYR A 505 -6.54 -13.19 3.00
C TYR A 505 -6.90 -12.00 2.09
N VAL A 506 -8.14 -11.98 1.59
CA VAL A 506 -8.74 -10.82 0.93
C VAL A 506 -9.99 -10.41 1.70
N VAL A 507 -10.22 -9.10 1.84
CA VAL A 507 -11.34 -8.53 2.58
C VAL A 507 -11.94 -7.33 1.85
N GLU A 508 -13.26 -7.16 1.92
CA GLU A 508 -13.97 -5.98 1.44
C GLU A 508 -14.42 -5.13 2.64
N PRO A 509 -13.57 -4.21 3.15
CA PRO A 509 -13.90 -3.36 4.29
C PRO A 509 -14.98 -2.32 3.94
N VAL A 510 -14.97 -1.83 2.69
CA VAL A 510 -15.97 -0.92 2.15
C VAL A 510 -16.35 -1.36 0.74
N LYS A 511 -17.61 -1.14 0.38
CA LYS A 511 -18.18 -1.64 -0.88
C LYS A 511 -17.36 -1.18 -2.10
N GLY A 512 -16.87 -2.15 -2.86
CA GLY A 512 -16.12 -1.95 -4.10
C GLY A 512 -14.59 -1.94 -3.97
N ILE A 513 -14.05 -1.89 -2.74
CA ILE A 513 -12.60 -1.94 -2.49
C ILE A 513 -12.25 -3.25 -1.80
N TRP A 514 -11.35 -4.04 -2.39
CA TRP A 514 -10.78 -5.24 -1.79
C TRP A 514 -9.35 -4.93 -1.33
N LEU A 515 -9.05 -5.22 -0.06
CA LEU A 515 -7.69 -5.31 0.43
C LEU A 515 -7.23 -6.76 0.34
N MET A 516 -6.10 -7.02 -0.29
CA MET A 516 -5.50 -8.34 -0.41
C MET A 516 -4.21 -8.37 0.42
N ALA A 517 -4.31 -8.92 1.63
CA ALA A 517 -3.17 -9.20 2.48
C ALA A 517 -2.49 -10.48 2.00
N ILE A 518 -1.24 -10.37 1.59
CA ILE A 518 -0.40 -11.51 1.21
C ILE A 518 0.62 -11.74 2.32
N ASP A 519 0.71 -12.97 2.79
CA ASP A 519 1.77 -13.43 3.66
C ASP A 519 2.92 -13.98 2.80
N GLY A 520 3.98 -13.17 2.65
CA GLY A 520 5.17 -13.55 1.89
C GLY A 520 6.18 -14.42 2.65
N ASN A 521 5.99 -14.64 3.96
CA ASN A 521 6.98 -15.33 4.79
C ASN A 521 7.11 -16.79 4.35
N THR A 522 8.33 -17.24 4.05
CA THR A 522 8.56 -18.60 3.53
C THR A 522 9.65 -19.32 4.33
N TYR A 523 9.22 -20.08 5.33
CA TYR A 523 10.09 -20.84 6.24
C TYR A 523 10.46 -22.18 5.62
N ILE A 524 11.58 -22.23 4.91
CA ILE A 524 12.09 -23.46 4.29
C ILE A 524 12.83 -24.28 5.36
N PRO A 525 12.60 -25.61 5.48
CA PRO A 525 13.34 -26.42 6.43
C PRO A 525 14.85 -26.44 6.16
N LYS A 526 15.65 -26.41 7.24
CA LYS A 526 17.11 -26.58 7.25
C LYS A 526 17.50 -28.02 6.92
N ASN A 527 16.74 -29.00 7.43
CA ASN A 527 16.90 -30.42 7.14
C ASN A 527 15.54 -31.09 6.88
N THR A 528 15.33 -31.59 5.66
CA THR A 528 14.11 -32.30 5.24
C THR A 528 13.98 -33.72 5.82
N SER A 529 15.04 -34.27 6.41
CA SER A 529 14.97 -35.48 7.24
C SER A 529 14.81 -35.18 8.74
N GLY A 530 14.70 -33.89 9.11
CA GLY A 530 14.41 -33.45 10.48
C GLY A 530 12.92 -33.48 10.81
N SER A 531 12.57 -33.16 12.05
CA SER A 531 11.16 -33.05 12.46
C SER A 531 10.53 -31.76 11.91
N PRO A 532 9.29 -31.78 11.40
CA PRO A 532 8.52 -30.58 11.11
C PRO A 532 8.00 -29.91 12.40
N GLU A 533 7.84 -30.66 13.50
CA GLU A 533 7.42 -30.13 14.81
C GLU A 533 8.56 -29.35 15.52
N ASN A 534 9.79 -29.37 15.00
CA ASN A 534 10.92 -28.65 15.60
C ASN A 534 11.02 -27.23 15.02
N PRO A 535 10.74 -26.16 15.79
CA PRO A 535 10.82 -24.79 15.30
C PRO A 535 12.23 -24.40 14.82
N GLU A 536 13.28 -24.90 15.49
CA GLU A 536 14.68 -24.62 15.14
C GLU A 536 15.08 -25.19 13.77
N ASN A 537 14.30 -26.12 13.20
CA ASN A 537 14.57 -26.74 11.90
C ASN A 537 14.16 -25.83 10.72
N TYR A 538 13.74 -24.59 10.94
CA TYR A 538 13.33 -23.67 9.86
C TYR A 538 14.34 -22.55 9.63
N LYS A 539 14.49 -22.10 8.38
CA LYS A 539 15.24 -20.90 8.02
C LYS A 539 14.36 -19.65 8.21
N GLU A 540 14.99 -18.54 8.57
CA GLU A 540 14.36 -17.21 8.58
C GLU A 540 13.83 -16.82 7.19
N ALA A 541 12.77 -16.01 7.15
CA ALA A 541 12.05 -15.64 5.93
C ALA A 541 12.64 -14.44 5.15
N SER A 542 13.93 -14.10 5.34
CA SER A 542 14.53 -12.83 4.90
C SER A 542 14.60 -12.55 3.38
N VAL A 543 14.33 -13.55 2.53
CA VAL A 543 14.48 -13.46 1.05
C VAL A 543 13.19 -13.08 0.32
N GLY A 544 12.02 -13.16 0.99
CA GLY A 544 10.75 -12.73 0.40
C GLY A 544 10.32 -13.49 -0.87
N TYR A 545 9.90 -12.74 -1.90
CA TYR A 545 9.13 -13.28 -3.03
C TYR A 545 9.84 -14.31 -3.91
N ASN A 546 11.18 -14.31 -3.95
CA ASN A 546 11.94 -15.32 -4.71
C ASN A 546 11.64 -16.74 -4.17
N ASN A 547 11.38 -16.87 -2.86
CA ASN A 547 10.92 -18.12 -2.24
C ASN A 547 9.41 -18.37 -2.42
N VAL A 548 8.59 -17.32 -2.52
CA VAL A 548 7.12 -17.43 -2.73
C VAL A 548 6.81 -18.09 -4.08
N LEU A 549 7.46 -17.67 -5.18
CA LEU A 549 7.25 -18.28 -6.50
C LEU A 549 7.53 -19.79 -6.53
N THR A 550 8.50 -20.23 -5.73
CA THR A 550 9.00 -21.61 -5.73
C THR A 550 8.26 -22.50 -4.72
N HIS A 551 7.89 -21.98 -3.54
CA HIS A 551 7.34 -22.76 -2.43
C HIS A 551 5.89 -22.41 -2.05
N LYS A 552 5.36 -21.24 -2.42
CA LYS A 552 3.96 -20.82 -2.18
C LYS A 552 3.15 -20.68 -3.49
N LYS A 553 3.27 -21.66 -4.39
CA LYS A 553 2.60 -21.63 -5.72
C LYS A 553 1.08 -21.46 -5.66
N HIS A 554 0.44 -21.95 -4.59
CA HIS A 554 -0.98 -21.77 -4.31
C HIS A 554 -1.38 -20.30 -4.18
N LEU A 555 -0.48 -19.41 -3.75
CA LEU A 555 -0.74 -17.97 -3.70
C LEU A 555 -0.85 -17.37 -5.10
N ILE A 556 0.00 -17.74 -6.06
CA ILE A 556 -0.08 -17.20 -7.43
C ILE A 556 -1.42 -17.59 -8.08
N GLU A 557 -1.86 -18.84 -7.87
CA GLU A 557 -3.16 -19.32 -8.32
C GLU A 557 -4.33 -18.64 -7.57
N TRP A 558 -4.18 -18.39 -6.27
CA TRP A 558 -5.17 -17.67 -5.46
C TRP A 558 -5.31 -16.19 -5.86
N VAL A 559 -4.21 -15.48 -6.07
CA VAL A 559 -4.25 -14.10 -6.55
C VAL A 559 -4.91 -14.05 -7.93
N LYS A 560 -4.53 -14.94 -8.86
CA LYS A 560 -5.15 -15.02 -10.19
C LYS A 560 -6.67 -15.26 -10.16
N ARG A 561 -7.16 -16.20 -9.33
CA ARG A 561 -8.61 -16.45 -9.21
C ARG A 561 -9.34 -15.33 -8.47
N THR A 562 -8.69 -14.70 -7.49
CA THR A 562 -9.24 -13.57 -6.73
C THR A 562 -9.34 -12.32 -7.60
N MET A 563 -8.32 -12.00 -8.40
CA MET A 563 -8.37 -10.90 -9.39
C MET A 563 -9.44 -11.14 -10.46
N ALA A 564 -9.66 -12.39 -10.87
CA ALA A 564 -10.74 -12.73 -11.81
C ALA A 564 -12.15 -12.52 -11.20
N GLU A 565 -12.36 -12.92 -9.94
CA GLU A 565 -13.64 -12.69 -9.24
C GLU A 565 -13.82 -11.21 -8.89
N ALA A 566 -12.75 -10.49 -8.51
CA ALA A 566 -12.76 -9.04 -8.32
C ALA A 566 -13.24 -8.31 -9.58
N LYS A 567 -12.63 -8.62 -10.73
CA LYS A 567 -13.03 -8.08 -12.04
C LYS A 567 -14.47 -8.42 -12.43
N LYS A 568 -14.96 -9.62 -12.07
CA LYS A 568 -16.35 -10.04 -12.31
C LYS A 568 -17.37 -9.28 -11.47
N ASN A 569 -16.99 -8.75 -10.31
CA ASN A 569 -17.86 -8.03 -9.37
C ASN A 569 -17.49 -6.53 -9.25
N ASP A 570 -16.81 -5.97 -10.25
CA ASP A 570 -16.41 -4.55 -10.35
C ASP A 570 -15.65 -4.03 -9.10
N LYS A 571 -14.68 -4.81 -8.60
CA LYS A 571 -13.89 -4.48 -7.41
C LYS A 571 -12.52 -3.91 -7.77
N THR A 572 -12.11 -2.87 -7.05
CA THR A 572 -10.74 -2.36 -7.06
C THR A 572 -9.94 -3.12 -6.01
N VAL A 573 -8.87 -3.82 -6.41
CA VAL A 573 -8.01 -4.57 -5.48
C VAL A 573 -6.75 -3.77 -5.18
N ILE A 574 -6.48 -3.56 -3.89
CA ILE A 574 -5.22 -3.01 -3.37
C ILE A 574 -4.54 -4.14 -2.59
N ALA A 575 -3.43 -4.66 -3.10
CA ALA A 575 -2.67 -5.68 -2.40
C ALA A 575 -1.62 -5.06 -1.48
N PHE A 576 -1.32 -5.75 -0.39
CA PHE A 576 -0.19 -5.43 0.48
C PHE A 576 0.44 -6.69 1.06
N THR A 577 1.73 -6.62 1.32
CA THR A 577 2.58 -7.71 1.82
C THR A 577 3.79 -7.10 2.49
N HIS A 578 4.63 -7.91 3.15
CA HIS A 578 5.87 -7.37 3.70
C HIS A 578 6.93 -7.05 2.64
N TYR A 579 7.21 -7.98 1.71
CA TYR A 579 8.35 -7.88 0.78
C TYR A 579 8.03 -7.11 -0.52
N PRO A 580 9.01 -6.43 -1.14
CA PRO A 580 8.84 -5.83 -2.46
C PRO A 580 8.64 -6.89 -3.57
N MET A 581 7.74 -6.62 -4.52
CA MET A 581 7.55 -7.42 -5.75
C MET A 581 8.40 -6.97 -6.94
N VAL A 582 9.03 -5.80 -6.85
CA VAL A 582 9.81 -5.16 -7.93
C VAL A 582 11.16 -4.71 -7.34
N ASP A 583 12.20 -4.68 -8.17
CA ASP A 583 13.50 -4.09 -7.86
C ASP A 583 13.33 -2.69 -7.21
N PHE A 584 13.95 -2.51 -6.05
CA PHE A 584 13.87 -1.32 -5.20
C PHE A 584 15.15 -0.46 -5.25
N ASN A 585 16.05 -0.75 -6.19
CA ASN A 585 17.25 0.03 -6.49
C ASN A 585 17.08 0.81 -7.81
N ASP A 586 15.84 1.11 -8.22
CA ASP A 586 15.49 1.74 -9.49
C ASP A 586 16.08 1.05 -10.74
N GLY A 587 16.34 -0.26 -10.65
CA GLY A 587 16.97 -1.04 -11.73
C GLY A 587 18.50 -0.90 -11.80
N ALA A 588 19.14 -0.18 -10.87
CA ALA A 588 20.61 -0.09 -10.73
C ALA A 588 21.25 -1.31 -10.03
N THR A 589 20.47 -2.36 -9.76
CA THR A 589 20.96 -3.62 -9.17
C THR A 589 22.17 -4.23 -9.90
N PRO A 590 22.24 -4.30 -11.24
CA PRO A 590 23.42 -4.82 -11.94
C PRO A 590 24.70 -4.01 -11.66
N GLU A 591 24.60 -2.68 -11.63
CA GLU A 591 25.69 -1.76 -11.33
C GLU A 591 26.13 -1.89 -9.86
N LEU A 592 25.18 -1.95 -8.92
CA LEU A 592 25.46 -2.15 -7.50
C LEU A 592 26.15 -3.50 -7.24
N LYS A 593 25.72 -4.58 -7.91
CA LYS A 593 26.38 -5.89 -7.87
C LYS A 593 27.79 -5.85 -8.43
N SER A 594 28.00 -5.15 -9.55
CA SER A 594 29.33 -4.96 -10.13
C SER A 594 30.27 -4.11 -9.26
N LEU A 595 29.74 -3.21 -8.43
CA LEU A 595 30.53 -2.30 -7.59
C LEU A 595 30.81 -2.88 -6.19
N LEU A 596 29.79 -3.44 -5.54
CA LEU A 596 29.81 -3.89 -4.14
C LEU A 596 29.94 -5.41 -4.00
N GLY A 597 29.65 -6.16 -5.07
CA GLY A 597 29.64 -7.62 -5.11
C GLY A 597 28.25 -8.23 -4.89
N GLU A 598 28.01 -9.37 -5.54
CA GLU A 598 26.72 -10.09 -5.63
C GLU A 598 25.99 -10.37 -4.30
N LYS A 599 26.69 -10.36 -3.16
CA LYS A 599 26.15 -10.70 -1.82
C LYS A 599 26.24 -9.56 -0.81
N LYS A 600 26.62 -8.35 -1.21
CA LYS A 600 26.60 -7.17 -0.34
C LYS A 600 25.27 -6.42 -0.51
N TRP A 601 25.05 -5.37 0.30
CA TRP A 601 23.94 -4.42 0.13
C TRP A 601 22.54 -5.04 -0.03
N GLN A 602 22.24 -6.09 0.76
CA GLN A 602 20.97 -6.83 0.73
C GLN A 602 20.56 -7.35 -0.67
N MET A 603 21.51 -7.57 -1.59
CA MET A 603 21.22 -8.00 -2.98
C MET A 603 20.47 -9.34 -3.09
N GLU A 604 20.56 -10.20 -2.07
CA GLU A 604 19.80 -11.46 -1.99
C GLU A 604 18.29 -11.25 -1.69
N ARG A 605 17.89 -10.04 -1.27
CA ARG A 605 16.50 -9.62 -1.03
C ARG A 605 15.84 -8.94 -2.24
N VAL A 606 16.61 -8.58 -3.26
CA VAL A 606 16.06 -7.98 -4.49
C VAL A 606 15.21 -9.03 -5.21
N PRO A 607 13.92 -8.76 -5.50
CA PRO A 607 13.07 -9.71 -6.20
C PRO A 607 13.52 -9.84 -7.67
N GLU A 608 13.52 -11.07 -8.19
CA GLU A 608 13.76 -11.32 -9.62
C GLU A 608 12.62 -10.71 -10.46
N GLU A 609 12.89 -10.25 -11.69
CA GLU A 609 11.87 -9.67 -12.59
C GLU A 609 10.70 -10.64 -12.86
N GLU A 610 10.97 -11.94 -12.85
CA GLU A 610 9.99 -13.04 -12.89
C GLU A 610 8.93 -12.97 -11.77
N VAL A 611 9.25 -12.39 -10.59
CA VAL A 611 8.27 -12.07 -9.53
C VAL A 611 7.27 -11.03 -10.03
N ALA A 612 7.77 -9.87 -10.43
CA ALA A 612 6.96 -8.76 -10.91
C ALA A 612 6.07 -9.20 -12.08
N LYS A 613 6.64 -9.99 -13.01
CA LYS A 613 5.95 -10.57 -14.15
C LYS A 613 4.86 -11.55 -13.73
N ALA A 614 5.15 -12.52 -12.86
CA ALA A 614 4.16 -13.49 -12.41
C ALA A 614 2.95 -12.82 -11.74
N PHE A 615 3.16 -11.81 -10.88
CA PHE A 615 2.07 -11.07 -10.26
C PHE A 615 1.33 -10.16 -11.24
N ALA A 616 2.02 -9.43 -12.13
CA ALA A 616 1.37 -8.67 -13.20
C ALA A 616 0.50 -9.57 -14.10
N GLU A 617 0.94 -10.80 -14.36
CA GLU A 617 0.19 -11.78 -15.17
C GLU A 617 -1.07 -12.33 -14.49
N THR A 618 -1.18 -12.24 -13.16
CA THR A 618 -2.45 -12.51 -12.44
C THR A 618 -3.52 -11.42 -12.69
N GLY A 619 -3.08 -10.25 -13.16
CA GLY A 619 -3.90 -9.04 -13.26
C GLY A 619 -3.79 -8.11 -12.05
N LEU A 620 -2.93 -8.41 -11.07
CA LEU A 620 -2.64 -7.50 -9.96
C LEU A 620 -1.91 -6.24 -10.47
N GLN A 621 -2.34 -5.07 -9.99
CA GLN A 621 -1.88 -3.76 -10.50
C GLN A 621 -1.26 -2.85 -9.43
N ILE A 622 -1.86 -2.78 -8.24
CA ILE A 622 -1.42 -1.90 -7.14
C ILE A 622 -0.99 -2.75 -5.97
N HIS A 623 0.23 -2.51 -5.51
CA HIS A 623 0.87 -3.27 -4.44
C HIS A 623 1.62 -2.35 -3.47
N PHE A 624 1.42 -2.54 -2.16
CA PHE A 624 2.16 -1.84 -1.11
C PHE A 624 3.03 -2.84 -0.33
N ALA A 625 4.29 -2.49 -0.10
CA ALA A 625 5.25 -3.35 0.60
C ALA A 625 6.14 -2.56 1.57
N GLY A 626 6.70 -3.24 2.56
CA GLY A 626 7.63 -2.74 3.55
C GLY A 626 9.04 -3.30 3.38
N HIS A 627 9.59 -3.83 4.47
CA HIS A 627 10.79 -4.66 4.58
C HIS A 627 12.13 -3.96 4.36
N MET A 628 12.22 -3.08 3.36
CA MET A 628 13.45 -2.34 3.04
C MET A 628 13.57 -1.02 3.81
N HIS A 629 12.54 -0.62 4.54
CA HIS A 629 12.45 0.63 5.31
C HIS A 629 12.57 1.94 4.48
N ILE A 630 12.53 1.86 3.15
CA ILE A 630 12.67 2.99 2.21
C ILE A 630 11.32 3.57 1.74
N ASN A 631 11.35 4.80 1.25
CA ASN A 631 10.25 5.42 0.50
C ASN A 631 10.56 5.36 -1.00
N ASP A 632 9.97 4.41 -1.72
CA ASP A 632 10.21 4.18 -3.15
C ASP A 632 8.92 3.77 -3.91
N THR A 633 8.92 3.80 -5.25
CA THR A 633 7.88 3.19 -6.09
C THR A 633 8.42 2.64 -7.42
N GLY A 634 8.71 1.34 -7.44
CA GLY A 634 9.01 0.59 -8.66
C GLY A 634 7.79 0.34 -9.54
N ILE A 635 7.95 0.50 -10.86
CA ILE A 635 6.92 0.22 -11.87
C ILE A 635 7.46 -0.78 -12.89
N ARG A 636 6.63 -1.74 -13.30
CA ARG A 636 6.89 -2.65 -14.43
C ARG A 636 5.67 -2.77 -15.33
N ASN A 637 5.90 -3.03 -16.61
CA ASN A 637 4.86 -3.30 -17.61
C ASN A 637 5.27 -4.50 -18.47
N PHE A 638 4.48 -5.57 -18.42
CA PHE A 638 4.70 -6.80 -19.16
C PHE A 638 3.51 -7.03 -20.10
N ASN A 639 3.72 -6.86 -21.41
CA ASN A 639 2.68 -7.07 -22.44
C ASN A 639 1.37 -6.32 -22.12
N GLY A 640 1.46 -5.04 -21.76
CA GLY A 640 0.31 -4.19 -21.40
C GLY A 640 -0.21 -4.38 -19.97
N ARG A 641 0.33 -5.33 -19.19
CA ARG A 641 -0.01 -5.54 -17.77
C ARG A 641 0.97 -4.78 -16.89
N MET A 642 0.48 -3.70 -16.30
CA MET A 642 1.25 -2.86 -15.37
C MET A 642 1.13 -3.36 -13.94
N LEU A 643 2.27 -3.42 -13.24
CA LEU A 643 2.38 -3.60 -11.79
C LEU A 643 3.11 -2.39 -11.19
N VAL A 644 2.56 -1.84 -10.12
CA VAL A 644 3.11 -0.70 -9.37
C VAL A 644 3.32 -1.14 -7.93
N ASN A 645 4.58 -1.17 -7.51
CA ASN A 645 5.03 -1.61 -6.19
C ASN A 645 5.51 -0.41 -5.38
N ILE A 646 4.73 -0.03 -4.36
CA ILE A 646 4.96 1.15 -3.54
C ILE A 646 5.61 0.71 -2.23
N GLN A 647 6.85 1.14 -1.99
CA GLN A 647 7.55 0.89 -0.73
C GLN A 647 7.13 1.91 0.32
N VAL A 648 6.56 1.40 1.42
CA VAL A 648 6.14 2.18 2.58
C VAL A 648 7.36 2.36 3.48
N PRO A 649 7.74 3.61 3.82
CA PRO A 649 8.83 3.85 4.77
C PRO A 649 8.48 3.32 6.16
N SER A 650 9.52 2.97 6.92
CA SER A 650 9.39 2.47 8.29
C SER A 650 9.21 3.61 9.30
N LEU A 651 8.45 3.36 10.37
CA LEU A 651 8.41 4.23 11.56
C LEU A 651 9.61 4.04 12.50
N ALA A 652 10.39 2.98 12.29
CA ALA A 652 11.62 2.67 13.01
C ALA A 652 12.89 3.10 12.23
N ALA A 653 12.74 3.75 11.08
CA ALA A 653 13.81 4.37 10.31
C ALA A 653 13.70 5.90 10.30
N TYR A 654 14.76 6.59 9.91
CA TYR A 654 14.82 8.06 9.83
C TYR A 654 14.65 8.56 8.39
N ILE A 655 13.78 9.53 8.08
CA ILE A 655 12.78 10.17 8.97
C ILE A 655 11.53 9.27 9.03
N PRO A 656 10.94 9.02 10.21
CA PRO A 656 9.73 8.19 10.31
C PRO A 656 8.59 8.78 9.49
N ALA A 657 7.96 7.95 8.67
CA ALA A 657 6.91 8.37 7.75
C ALA A 657 5.93 7.22 7.50
N TYR A 658 4.78 7.54 6.92
CA TYR A 658 3.80 6.55 6.49
C TYR A 658 3.18 6.95 5.14
N LYS A 659 2.35 6.09 4.54
CA LYS A 659 1.67 6.41 3.26
C LYS A 659 0.16 6.51 3.38
N ILE A 660 -0.45 7.35 2.55
CA ILE A 660 -1.90 7.40 2.32
C ILE A 660 -2.18 7.13 0.85
N LEU A 661 -3.02 6.15 0.56
CA LEU A 661 -3.69 5.98 -0.72
C LEU A 661 -5.05 6.69 -0.68
N ILE A 662 -5.34 7.48 -1.71
CA ILE A 662 -6.63 8.15 -1.92
C ILE A 662 -7.19 7.64 -3.25
N ILE A 663 -8.29 6.88 -3.19
CA ILE A 663 -8.96 6.28 -4.35
C ILE A 663 -10.11 7.20 -4.78
N HIS A 664 -9.92 7.94 -5.87
CA HIS A 664 -10.99 8.78 -6.45
C HIS A 664 -11.92 7.98 -7.36
N SER A 665 -11.38 7.00 -8.06
CA SER A 665 -12.08 6.04 -8.92
C SER A 665 -11.17 4.82 -9.17
N TRP A 666 -11.71 3.76 -9.77
CA TRP A 666 -10.96 2.55 -10.14
C TRP A 666 -9.75 2.84 -11.06
N ASP A 667 -9.80 3.93 -11.84
CA ASP A 667 -8.79 4.39 -12.78
C ASP A 667 -8.02 5.64 -12.30
N LYS A 668 -8.28 6.16 -11.09
CA LYS A 668 -7.60 7.36 -10.58
C LYS A 668 -7.33 7.29 -9.08
N MET A 669 -6.04 7.27 -8.75
CA MET A 669 -5.53 7.18 -7.39
C MET A 669 -4.47 8.24 -7.12
N GLU A 670 -4.33 8.64 -5.86
CA GLU A 670 -3.23 9.47 -5.37
C GLU A 670 -2.54 8.75 -4.20
N VAL A 671 -1.21 8.72 -4.20
CA VAL A 671 -0.38 8.21 -3.10
C VAL A 671 0.37 9.39 -2.50
N ARG A 672 0.29 9.53 -1.18
CA ARG A 672 1.06 10.53 -0.42
C ARG A 672 1.99 9.84 0.57
N THR A 673 3.15 10.44 0.79
CA THR A 673 4.05 10.10 1.88
C THR A 673 3.91 11.19 2.94
N GLU A 674 3.49 10.83 4.15
CA GLU A 674 3.29 11.74 5.28
C GLU A 674 4.47 11.55 6.25
N VAL A 675 5.30 12.58 6.38
CA VAL A 675 6.52 12.57 7.21
C VAL A 675 6.18 13.06 8.62
N LEU A 676 6.75 12.43 9.65
CA LEU A 676 6.52 12.77 11.05
C LEU A 676 7.65 13.65 11.60
N ASP A 677 7.73 14.90 11.13
CA ASP A 677 8.79 15.85 11.50
C ASP A 677 8.76 16.28 12.98
N ASP A 678 7.59 16.22 13.63
CA ASP A 678 7.41 16.49 15.07
C ASP A 678 6.70 15.30 15.73
N VAL A 679 7.47 14.52 16.49
CA VAL A 679 6.99 13.40 17.28
C VAL A 679 7.00 13.79 18.76
N PRO A 680 5.82 14.00 19.39
CA PRO A 680 5.74 14.29 20.81
C PRO A 680 6.42 13.20 21.64
N ARG A 681 7.19 13.62 22.66
CA ARG A 681 7.90 12.74 23.61
C ARG A 681 9.07 11.93 23.02
N PHE A 682 9.51 12.19 21.78
CA PHE A 682 10.66 11.48 21.18
C PHE A 682 11.93 11.53 22.04
N ASN A 683 12.19 12.65 22.73
CA ASN A 683 13.32 12.80 23.67
C ASN A 683 13.00 12.38 25.12
N GLU A 684 11.96 11.58 25.37
CA GLU A 684 11.59 11.12 26.72
C GLU A 684 12.61 10.14 27.31
N LEU A 685 13.31 9.38 26.46
CA LEU A 685 14.23 8.32 26.87
C LEU A 685 15.69 8.77 27.01
N PHE A 686 16.06 9.96 26.50
CA PHE A 686 17.47 10.38 26.47
C PHE A 686 18.18 10.35 27.85
N PRO A 687 17.55 10.76 28.97
CA PRO A 687 18.16 10.65 30.31
C PRO A 687 18.33 9.21 30.84
N LEU A 688 17.86 8.20 30.11
CA LEU A 688 18.15 6.79 30.37
C LEU A 688 19.44 6.37 29.65
N TYR A 689 19.61 6.76 28.38
CA TYR A 689 20.85 6.52 27.64
C TYR A 689 22.06 7.27 28.24
N GLU A 690 21.85 8.41 28.90
CA GLU A 690 22.91 9.12 29.66
C GLU A 690 23.46 8.33 30.87
N LYS A 691 22.87 7.18 31.22
CA LYS A 691 23.38 6.28 32.27
C LYS A 691 24.23 5.13 31.74
N GLU A 692 24.22 4.91 30.43
CA GLU A 692 25.01 3.92 29.70
C GLU A 692 26.43 4.45 29.46
#